data_AF-A0A075I3T2-F1
#
_entry.id   AF-A0A075I3T2-F1
#
_cell.length_a   1.000
_cell.length_b   1.000
_cell.length_c   1.000
_cell.angle_alpha   90.00
_cell.angle_beta   90.00
_cell.angle_gamma   90.00
#
_symmetry.space_group_name_H-M   'P 1'
#
loop_
_entity.id
_entity.type
_entity.pdbx_description
1 polymer ?
#
loop_
_entity_poly.entity_id
_entity_poly.type
_entity_poly.pdbx_seq_one_letter_code
_entity_poly.pdbx_strand_id
1 'polypeptide(L)'
;MTRHITIVGLLVALILALSSFALVANAFDPGGPPGGGGVPKVVTGNWEFINYQPTGGSYSPQFEINNENAQWLEMKWLFPYPTNDFSWGNSQAGSSAPVLIVDGVAYVGKNSRAIHAVDAKTGEEVYFTDEPANLWDGPAITAEYPFFQSAWGHTHALNYYRQFGDSGWLITSSQPCLLSAWNAADGSLAWQLGVEDLCGTVAQYGNPDEGIIGSLGSKGRISGQSNHPPAFSGNTMIWPIMGASGGGGRSSVKAFDMTDPSNPIELWNTWLMPDNRGTQKNWAIDACTEANGNGWYFSAPDFFETGKLAVNCTEVPDEAVENDWINMKEGTPHFGEVHTASAMSVVWGNYPIDEELGLVYIGTGDVGPYSNASYRFGPNLFGSAIVALQVDTGKIQWWFHSNPHDLWDWDCSWGGIMAKAQGTKVLIKGCKNGMAYALNAATGEPVWVWEAPTTWRTAPGTNYGMDQFGNAGEDGEACCRMTKEHMGKDWLNAPNPEPVIWNPWLAGALESDMSYNGKYIFVANYNDARWTTTGNVVDFGNQASNIQASGHPVNTTIYAVNVNTGEADWSAFIPDVGFRGGLMSTGSAVYGYAGDGNLYIFDANTGELVHKRFFGVPVSVMPTIGADSDGNHKIFVHVGGGGGFVYGNTATEGSLVALGLPDILPEVETIIEEVEVNVERVVEIENIVEVEVEKEVVVEVEVPVETIVEKEVEIVTTEEVISPVSYVAIGLGVVLIVVAGVLFQRSKAGAT
;
A
#
# COMPACT_ATOMS: atom_id res chain seq x y z
N MET A 1 8.96 55.29 -35.15
CA MET A 1 8.03 54.73 -34.15
C MET A 1 7.41 53.38 -34.57
N THR A 2 7.96 52.70 -35.57
CA THR A 2 7.40 51.45 -36.14
C THR A 2 8.38 50.27 -36.10
N ARG A 3 9.52 50.41 -35.39
CA ARG A 3 10.54 49.36 -35.23
C ARG A 3 10.64 48.77 -33.81
N HIS A 4 9.98 49.37 -32.81
CA HIS A 4 9.99 48.86 -31.43
C HIS A 4 8.77 48.01 -31.08
N ILE A 5 7.67 48.13 -31.83
CA ILE A 5 6.45 47.33 -31.59
C ILE A 5 6.63 45.88 -32.08
N THR A 6 7.44 45.66 -33.12
CA THR A 6 7.69 44.32 -33.67
C THR A 6 8.64 43.48 -32.81
N ILE A 7 9.58 44.10 -32.09
CA ILE A 7 10.54 43.40 -31.22
C ILE A 7 9.88 42.99 -29.89
N VAL A 8 8.99 43.83 -29.35
CA VAL A 8 8.22 43.49 -28.14
C VAL A 8 7.18 42.41 -28.43
N GLY A 9 6.53 42.43 -29.60
CA GLY A 9 5.61 41.36 -30.03
C GLY A 9 6.29 40.00 -30.20
N LEU A 10 7.52 39.97 -30.73
CA LEU A 10 8.31 38.75 -30.89
C LEU A 10 8.85 38.21 -29.55
N LEU A 11 9.23 39.08 -28.61
CA LEU A 11 9.65 38.65 -27.27
C LEU A 11 8.47 38.11 -26.43
N VAL A 12 7.29 38.72 -26.54
CA VAL A 12 6.08 38.22 -25.84
C VAL A 12 5.62 36.89 -26.45
N ALA A 13 5.72 36.70 -27.77
CA ALA A 13 5.43 35.43 -28.42
C ALA A 13 6.47 34.34 -28.09
N LEU A 14 7.76 34.69 -27.94
CA LEU A 14 8.79 33.73 -27.53
C LEU A 14 8.66 33.35 -26.05
N ILE A 15 8.27 34.28 -25.18
CA ILE A 15 7.99 34.02 -23.76
C ILE A 15 6.71 33.19 -23.60
N LEU A 16 5.68 33.42 -24.42
CA LEU A 16 4.47 32.60 -24.44
C LEU A 16 4.68 31.22 -25.06
N ALA A 17 5.59 31.09 -26.03
CA ALA A 17 6.01 29.80 -26.61
C ALA A 17 6.95 29.00 -25.67
N LEU A 18 7.77 29.68 -24.86
CA LEU A 18 8.58 29.05 -23.82
C LEU A 18 7.76 28.71 -22.56
N SER A 19 6.68 29.45 -22.26
CA SER A 19 5.76 29.10 -21.17
C SER A 19 4.78 27.98 -21.55
N SER A 20 4.56 27.72 -22.84
CA SER A 20 3.77 26.57 -23.32
C SER A 20 4.58 25.30 -23.52
N PHE A 21 5.91 25.36 -23.43
CA PHE A 21 6.79 24.18 -23.34
C PHE A 21 7.27 23.86 -21.91
N ALA A 22 7.14 24.79 -20.97
CA ALA A 22 7.42 24.54 -19.54
C ALA A 22 6.28 23.82 -18.79
N LEU A 23 5.14 23.59 -19.45
CA LEU A 23 3.97 22.89 -18.88
C LEU A 23 3.92 21.38 -19.20
N VAL A 24 4.97 20.84 -19.84
CA VAL A 24 5.10 19.39 -20.11
C VAL A 24 6.36 18.79 -19.43
N ALA A 25 7.04 19.56 -18.57
CA ALA A 25 8.27 19.10 -17.89
C ALA A 25 8.20 19.13 -16.34
N ASN A 26 7.05 19.49 -15.75
CA ASN A 26 6.82 19.43 -14.30
C ASN A 26 5.61 18.54 -13.94
N ALA A 27 5.18 17.67 -14.85
CA ALA A 27 4.13 16.68 -14.58
C ALA A 27 4.64 15.44 -13.80
N PHE A 28 5.94 15.38 -13.50
CA PHE A 28 6.54 14.27 -12.75
C PHE A 28 7.68 14.80 -11.85
N ASP A 29 7.33 15.51 -10.77
CA ASP A 29 8.23 15.62 -9.60
C ASP A 29 8.10 14.29 -8.82
N PRO A 30 9.16 13.50 -8.68
CA PRO A 30 9.06 12.14 -8.17
C PRO A 30 8.94 12.06 -6.64
N GLY A 31 8.20 12.95 -5.98
CA GLY A 31 8.00 12.80 -4.54
C GLY A 31 7.34 13.92 -3.75
N GLY A 32 6.31 14.59 -4.26
CA GLY A 32 5.44 15.43 -3.43
C GLY A 32 4.41 16.23 -4.23
N PRO A 33 3.33 16.74 -3.59
CA PRO A 33 2.40 17.65 -4.22
C PRO A 33 3.13 18.86 -4.85
N PRO A 34 2.65 19.40 -5.98
CA PRO A 34 3.14 20.66 -6.51
C PRO A 34 3.07 21.73 -5.42
N GLY A 35 4.18 22.42 -5.17
CA GLY A 35 4.23 23.51 -4.20
C GLY A 35 3.10 24.52 -4.44
N GLY A 36 2.38 24.86 -3.36
CA GLY A 36 1.16 25.66 -3.36
C GLY A 36 1.17 26.81 -4.35
N GLY A 37 0.55 26.57 -5.51
CA GLY A 37 0.57 27.48 -6.64
C GLY A 37 -0.37 26.98 -7.73
N GLY A 38 -1.66 27.30 -7.59
CA GLY A 38 -2.67 27.30 -8.65
C GLY A 38 -2.54 26.19 -9.69
N VAL A 39 -2.75 24.94 -9.28
CA VAL A 39 -2.97 23.84 -10.22
C VAL A 39 -4.30 24.09 -10.94
N PRO A 40 -4.39 24.03 -12.28
CA PRO A 40 -5.65 24.20 -12.99
C PRO A 40 -6.70 23.22 -12.47
N LYS A 41 -7.95 23.67 -12.31
CA LYS A 41 -9.09 22.87 -11.79
C LYS A 41 -9.30 21.51 -12.52
N VAL A 42 -8.81 21.40 -13.77
CA VAL A 42 -8.82 20.17 -14.59
C VAL A 42 -7.76 19.15 -14.16
N VAL A 43 -6.64 19.59 -13.57
CA VAL A 43 -5.50 18.74 -13.20
C VAL A 43 -5.62 18.17 -11.78
N THR A 44 -6.41 18.79 -10.90
CA THR A 44 -6.72 18.23 -9.56
C THR A 44 -7.97 17.35 -9.53
N GLY A 45 -8.75 17.34 -10.62
CA GLY A 45 -10.07 16.70 -10.66
C GLY A 45 -10.05 15.21 -10.97
N ASN A 46 -8.96 14.68 -11.53
CA ASN A 46 -8.91 13.29 -11.95
C ASN A 46 -8.20 12.39 -10.92
N TRP A 47 -8.64 11.15 -10.85
CA TRP A 47 -8.04 10.02 -10.15
C TRP A 47 -7.93 8.88 -11.17
N GLU A 48 -6.80 8.82 -11.89
CA GLU A 48 -6.65 7.96 -13.09
C GLU A 48 -6.09 6.57 -12.78
N PHE A 49 -5.39 6.42 -11.67
CA PHE A 49 -4.80 5.16 -11.22
C PHE A 49 -5.34 4.81 -9.84
N ILE A 50 -5.29 3.53 -9.47
CA ILE A 50 -5.73 3.07 -8.15
C ILE A 50 -5.17 3.94 -7.01
N ASN A 51 -3.88 4.28 -7.05
CA ASN A 51 -3.20 5.13 -6.06
C ASN A 51 -3.03 6.58 -6.54
N TYR A 52 -4.03 7.13 -7.24
CA TYR A 52 -4.07 8.45 -7.88
C TYR A 52 -3.16 8.59 -9.11
N GLN A 53 -1.90 8.15 -9.01
CA GLN A 53 -0.87 8.26 -10.06
C GLN A 53 0.02 7.01 -10.11
N PRO A 54 0.78 6.77 -11.22
CA PRO A 54 1.63 5.59 -11.38
C PRO A 54 2.72 5.45 -10.30
N THR A 55 3.23 6.58 -9.79
CA THR A 55 4.23 6.63 -8.72
C THR A 55 3.67 6.30 -7.33
N GLY A 56 2.35 6.06 -7.24
CA GLY A 56 1.66 5.76 -6.00
C GLY A 56 1.35 6.99 -5.14
N GLY A 57 0.97 6.73 -3.89
CA GLY A 57 0.81 7.73 -2.84
C GLY A 57 -0.63 8.10 -2.50
N SER A 58 -1.64 7.65 -3.26
CA SER A 58 -3.06 7.78 -2.90
C SER A 58 -3.43 9.16 -2.34
N TYR A 59 -2.88 10.22 -2.95
CA TYR A 59 -2.99 11.58 -2.46
C TYR A 59 -3.61 12.45 -3.53
N SER A 60 -4.69 13.14 -3.17
CA SER A 60 -5.28 14.15 -4.03
C SER A 60 -4.85 15.55 -3.60
N PRO A 61 -4.32 16.38 -4.52
CA PRO A 61 -3.95 17.77 -4.25
C PRO A 61 -5.15 18.72 -4.14
N GLN A 62 -6.38 18.20 -4.25
CA GLN A 62 -7.58 19.02 -4.08
C GLN A 62 -7.68 19.58 -2.64
N PHE A 63 -8.36 20.72 -2.50
CA PHE A 63 -8.49 21.46 -1.24
C PHE A 63 -9.94 21.89 -0.94
N GLU A 64 -10.89 21.55 -1.82
CA GLU A 64 -12.30 21.90 -1.68
C GLU A 64 -12.92 21.16 -0.49
N ILE A 65 -12.74 19.85 -0.45
CA ILE A 65 -13.09 19.02 0.71
C ILE A 65 -11.87 18.94 1.62
N ASN A 66 -12.00 19.43 2.84
CA ASN A 66 -10.90 19.56 3.80
C ASN A 66 -11.37 19.20 5.23
N ASN A 67 -10.46 19.26 6.18
CA ASN A 67 -10.72 18.96 7.59
C ASN A 67 -11.70 19.94 8.26
N GLU A 68 -11.90 21.15 7.72
CA GLU A 68 -12.81 22.15 8.30
C GLU A 68 -14.26 21.96 7.84
N ASN A 69 -14.49 21.24 6.74
CA ASN A 69 -15.82 21.11 6.13
C ASN A 69 -16.27 19.66 5.86
N ALA A 70 -15.39 18.66 6.02
CA ALA A 70 -15.70 17.26 5.73
C ALA A 70 -16.86 16.69 6.57
N GLN A 71 -17.12 17.24 7.77
CA GLN A 71 -18.27 16.88 8.60
C GLN A 71 -19.64 17.22 7.96
N TRP A 72 -19.66 18.11 6.96
CA TRP A 72 -20.89 18.51 6.25
C TRP A 72 -21.12 17.75 4.95
N LEU A 73 -20.23 16.82 4.57
CA LEU A 73 -20.44 15.99 3.39
C LEU A 73 -21.80 15.30 3.44
N GLU A 74 -22.54 15.36 2.33
CA GLU A 74 -23.83 14.69 2.16
C GLU A 74 -23.79 13.73 0.98
N MET A 75 -24.64 12.70 1.02
CA MET A 75 -24.81 11.79 -0.11
C MET A 75 -25.48 12.55 -1.26
N LYS A 76 -24.79 12.68 -2.38
CA LYS A 76 -25.32 13.32 -3.59
C LYS A 76 -26.14 12.34 -4.43
N TRP A 77 -25.66 11.11 -4.54
CA TRP A 77 -26.35 10.02 -5.22
C TRP A 77 -25.78 8.67 -4.77
N LEU A 78 -26.51 7.61 -5.11
CA LEU A 78 -26.14 6.22 -4.92
C LEU A 78 -26.45 5.46 -6.21
N PHE A 79 -25.48 4.69 -6.69
CA PHE A 79 -25.59 3.84 -7.87
C PHE A 79 -25.51 2.36 -7.47
N PRO A 80 -26.62 1.61 -7.47
CA PRO A 80 -26.60 0.19 -7.15
C PRO A 80 -26.09 -0.63 -8.33
N TYR A 81 -25.19 -1.58 -8.07
CA TYR A 81 -24.76 -2.53 -9.09
C TYR A 81 -25.06 -3.98 -8.64
N PRO A 82 -25.81 -4.76 -9.44
CA PRO A 82 -26.12 -6.14 -9.10
C PRO A 82 -24.88 -7.02 -9.22
N THR A 83 -24.98 -8.20 -8.61
CA THR A 83 -24.03 -9.28 -8.84
C THR A 83 -24.11 -9.72 -10.30
N ASN A 84 -22.96 -9.81 -10.98
CA ASN A 84 -22.90 -10.41 -12.30
C ASN A 84 -22.42 -11.85 -12.18
N ASP A 85 -22.97 -12.74 -13.00
CA ASP A 85 -22.43 -14.08 -13.18
C ASP A 85 -21.00 -13.95 -13.74
N PHE A 86 -20.04 -14.52 -13.03
CA PHE A 86 -18.70 -14.69 -13.54
C PHE A 86 -18.64 -16.09 -14.17
N SER A 87 -18.32 -16.15 -15.46
CA SER A 87 -18.26 -17.42 -16.20
C SER A 87 -17.15 -18.38 -15.71
N TRP A 88 -16.27 -17.90 -14.82
CA TRP A 88 -15.05 -18.58 -14.38
C TRP A 88 -15.02 -18.86 -12.86
N GLY A 89 -15.45 -20.04 -12.43
CA GLY A 89 -15.32 -20.41 -11.01
C GLY A 89 -16.05 -19.45 -10.05
N ASN A 90 -15.52 -19.27 -8.83
CA ASN A 90 -16.14 -18.40 -7.82
C ASN A 90 -15.58 -16.97 -7.94
N SER A 91 -16.44 -15.99 -8.29
CA SER A 91 -16.15 -14.56 -8.13
C SER A 91 -16.79 -14.02 -6.87
N GLN A 92 -16.11 -13.09 -6.21
CA GLN A 92 -16.75 -12.28 -5.18
C GLN A 92 -17.76 -11.32 -5.82
N ALA A 93 -18.83 -11.00 -5.09
CA ALA A 93 -19.76 -9.94 -5.48
C ALA A 93 -19.10 -8.56 -5.39
N GLY A 94 -19.69 -7.57 -6.06
CA GLY A 94 -19.31 -6.15 -6.02
C GLY A 94 -17.92 -5.83 -6.59
N SER A 95 -17.16 -4.94 -5.94
CA SER A 95 -15.85 -4.46 -6.37
C SER A 95 -14.88 -4.38 -5.18
N SER A 96 -13.66 -4.84 -5.40
CA SER A 96 -12.53 -4.66 -4.47
C SER A 96 -11.50 -3.63 -4.99
N ALA A 97 -11.82 -2.93 -6.08
CA ALA A 97 -10.95 -1.96 -6.72
C ALA A 97 -11.44 -0.53 -6.44
N PRO A 98 -10.57 0.40 -6.02
CA PRO A 98 -10.92 1.81 -5.89
C PRO A 98 -11.49 2.39 -7.20
N VAL A 99 -12.48 3.28 -7.07
CA VAL A 99 -13.14 3.93 -8.22
C VAL A 99 -12.21 4.94 -8.85
N LEU A 100 -12.09 4.91 -10.18
CA LEU A 100 -11.40 5.96 -10.93
C LEU A 100 -12.36 7.09 -11.26
N ILE A 101 -11.85 8.32 -11.29
CA ILE A 101 -12.62 9.49 -11.73
C ILE A 101 -11.82 10.18 -12.82
N VAL A 102 -12.31 10.16 -14.05
CA VAL A 102 -11.61 10.74 -15.19
C VAL A 102 -12.57 11.58 -16.00
N ASP A 103 -12.24 12.86 -16.13
CA ASP A 103 -12.95 13.82 -16.98
C ASP A 103 -14.47 13.86 -16.71
N GLY A 104 -14.86 13.71 -15.43
CA GLY A 104 -16.25 13.73 -14.96
C GLY A 104 -16.98 12.38 -15.01
N VAL A 105 -16.28 11.29 -15.33
CA VAL A 105 -16.83 9.92 -15.33
C VAL A 105 -16.18 9.09 -14.23
N ALA A 106 -17.00 8.43 -13.42
CA ALA A 106 -16.57 7.46 -12.42
C ALA A 106 -16.58 6.05 -13.02
N TYR A 107 -15.43 5.38 -13.03
CA TYR A 107 -15.29 4.01 -13.55
C TYR A 107 -15.16 3.01 -12.40
N VAL A 108 -16.05 2.02 -12.38
CA VAL A 108 -16.09 0.94 -11.40
C VAL A 108 -15.69 -0.37 -12.07
N GLY A 109 -14.53 -0.91 -11.70
CA GLY A 109 -14.13 -2.28 -12.06
C GLY A 109 -14.67 -3.28 -11.03
N LYS A 110 -15.60 -4.15 -11.43
CA LYS A 110 -16.17 -5.17 -10.54
C LYS A 110 -15.20 -6.33 -10.32
N ASN A 111 -15.44 -7.12 -9.28
CA ASN A 111 -14.71 -8.36 -8.99
C ASN A 111 -14.85 -9.41 -10.11
N SER A 112 -15.96 -9.36 -10.85
CA SER A 112 -16.16 -10.13 -12.08
C SER A 112 -15.39 -9.55 -13.29
N ARG A 113 -14.69 -8.42 -13.14
CA ARG A 113 -14.02 -7.59 -14.16
C ARG A 113 -14.92 -6.77 -15.07
N ALA A 114 -16.24 -6.92 -14.95
CA ALA A 114 -17.18 -6.04 -15.64
C ALA A 114 -16.95 -4.57 -15.23
N ILE A 115 -17.18 -3.65 -16.15
CA ILE A 115 -16.93 -2.22 -15.94
C ILE A 115 -18.25 -1.46 -16.03
N HIS A 116 -18.54 -0.67 -15.01
CA HIS A 116 -19.55 0.39 -15.08
C HIS A 116 -18.86 1.73 -15.27
N ALA A 117 -19.35 2.55 -16.20
CA ALA A 117 -19.02 3.96 -16.30
C ALA A 117 -20.25 4.77 -15.85
N VAL A 118 -20.06 5.65 -14.88
CA VAL A 118 -21.14 6.39 -14.22
C VAL A 118 -20.81 7.88 -14.27
N ASP A 119 -21.78 8.72 -14.62
CA ASP A 119 -21.58 10.17 -14.59
C ASP A 119 -21.34 10.63 -13.15
N ALA A 120 -20.19 11.27 -12.89
CA ALA A 120 -19.77 11.65 -11.54
C ALA A 120 -20.64 12.75 -10.91
N LYS A 121 -21.43 13.46 -11.72
CA LYS A 121 -22.36 14.50 -11.28
C LYS A 121 -23.70 13.90 -10.88
N THR A 122 -24.30 13.09 -11.74
CA THR A 122 -25.69 12.64 -11.61
C THR A 122 -25.84 11.23 -11.02
N GLY A 123 -24.82 10.38 -11.13
CA GLY A 123 -24.91 8.96 -10.78
C GLY A 123 -25.62 8.12 -11.85
N GLU A 124 -25.91 8.68 -13.03
CA GLU A 124 -26.49 7.92 -14.15
C GLU A 124 -25.43 7.07 -14.85
N GLU A 125 -25.79 5.84 -15.23
CA GLU A 125 -24.89 4.96 -16.00
C GLU A 125 -24.69 5.51 -17.41
N VAL A 126 -23.43 5.77 -17.76
CA VAL A 126 -23.01 6.16 -19.11
C VAL A 126 -22.99 4.92 -20.00
N TYR A 127 -22.32 3.87 -19.54
CA TYR A 127 -22.34 2.54 -20.16
C TYR A 127 -21.98 1.46 -19.14
N PHE A 128 -22.29 0.23 -19.51
CA PHE A 128 -21.88 -0.97 -18.81
C PHE A 128 -21.39 -2.02 -19.81
N THR A 129 -20.30 -2.70 -19.47
CA THR A 129 -19.76 -3.82 -20.24
C THR A 129 -19.40 -4.98 -19.31
N ASP A 130 -19.89 -6.17 -19.63
CA ASP A 130 -19.50 -7.45 -19.00
C ASP A 130 -18.64 -8.32 -19.92
N GLU A 131 -18.28 -7.83 -21.11
CA GLU A 131 -17.33 -8.51 -21.99
C GLU A 131 -16.02 -8.87 -21.26
N PRO A 132 -15.42 -8.02 -20.39
CA PRO A 132 -14.22 -8.43 -19.64
C PRO A 132 -14.42 -9.62 -18.71
N ALA A 133 -15.65 -9.86 -18.24
CA ALA A 133 -16.00 -10.98 -17.39
C ALA A 133 -16.13 -12.30 -18.18
N ASN A 134 -16.35 -12.21 -19.49
CA ASN A 134 -16.75 -13.32 -20.35
C ASN A 134 -15.83 -13.54 -21.55
N LEU A 135 -14.73 -12.79 -21.64
CA LEU A 135 -13.79 -12.83 -22.77
C LEU A 135 -13.13 -14.20 -22.95
N TRP A 136 -12.91 -14.94 -21.86
CA TRP A 136 -12.13 -16.17 -21.83
C TRP A 136 -13.01 -17.38 -21.45
N ASP A 137 -12.73 -18.57 -21.97
CA ASP A 137 -13.32 -19.85 -21.52
C ASP A 137 -12.32 -20.62 -20.65
N GLY A 138 -12.59 -20.72 -19.35
CA GLY A 138 -11.62 -21.19 -18.36
C GLY A 138 -11.43 -22.66 -18.28
N PRO A 139 -12.51 -23.45 -18.27
CA PRO A 139 -12.41 -24.88 -18.50
C PRO A 139 -11.63 -25.22 -19.77
N ALA A 140 -11.88 -24.52 -20.88
CA ALA A 140 -11.14 -24.76 -22.13
C ALA A 140 -9.66 -24.38 -22.00
N ILE A 141 -9.35 -23.17 -21.51
CA ILE A 141 -7.97 -22.69 -21.34
C ILE A 141 -7.18 -23.56 -20.35
N THR A 142 -7.79 -23.98 -19.24
CA THR A 142 -7.10 -24.85 -18.26
C THR A 142 -6.83 -26.25 -18.81
N ALA A 143 -7.72 -26.76 -19.67
CA ALA A 143 -7.51 -28.03 -20.34
C ALA A 143 -6.41 -27.95 -21.42
N GLU A 144 -6.31 -26.82 -22.13
CA GLU A 144 -5.29 -26.58 -23.15
C GLU A 144 -3.91 -26.27 -22.54
N TYR A 145 -3.89 -25.51 -21.45
CA TYR A 145 -2.68 -25.05 -20.75
C TYR A 145 -2.68 -25.54 -19.29
N PRO A 146 -2.30 -26.81 -19.02
CA PRO A 146 -2.39 -27.40 -17.68
C PRO A 146 -1.44 -26.77 -16.65
N PHE A 147 -0.42 -26.03 -17.10
CA PHE A 147 0.43 -25.22 -16.22
C PHE A 147 -0.23 -23.93 -15.76
N PHE A 148 -1.33 -23.51 -16.39
CA PHE A 148 -2.12 -22.37 -15.96
C PHE A 148 -3.26 -22.87 -15.06
N GLN A 149 -3.59 -22.10 -14.03
CA GLN A 149 -4.70 -22.42 -13.14
C GLN A 149 -5.55 -21.19 -12.88
N SER A 150 -6.86 -21.36 -13.03
CA SER A 150 -7.85 -20.40 -12.56
C SER A 150 -7.87 -20.32 -11.03
N ALA A 151 -7.90 -19.11 -10.49
CA ALA A 151 -8.08 -18.83 -9.06
C ALA A 151 -9.40 -18.08 -8.81
N TRP A 152 -9.73 -17.82 -7.55
CA TRP A 152 -10.92 -17.06 -7.14
C TRP A 152 -10.93 -15.66 -7.77
N GLY A 153 -12.03 -15.28 -8.43
CA GLY A 153 -12.15 -14.01 -9.16
C GLY A 153 -12.43 -12.83 -8.23
N HIS A 154 -11.50 -11.88 -8.15
CA HIS A 154 -11.76 -10.53 -7.66
C HIS A 154 -10.78 -9.55 -8.34
N THR A 155 -10.93 -8.24 -8.12
CA THR A 155 -10.12 -7.21 -8.79
C THR A 155 -9.60 -6.24 -7.76
N HIS A 156 -8.27 -6.08 -7.68
CA HIS A 156 -7.65 -5.12 -6.76
C HIS A 156 -7.60 -3.71 -7.36
N ALA A 157 -7.49 -3.60 -8.69
CA ALA A 157 -7.26 -2.34 -9.37
C ALA A 157 -7.95 -2.27 -10.72
N LEU A 158 -8.32 -1.04 -11.09
CA LEU A 158 -8.58 -0.59 -12.46
C LEU A 158 -7.67 0.63 -12.66
N ASN A 159 -6.98 0.71 -13.80
CA ASN A 159 -6.17 1.87 -14.17
C ASN A 159 -6.61 2.44 -15.52
N TYR A 160 -6.52 3.76 -15.66
CA TYR A 160 -6.76 4.51 -16.88
C TYR A 160 -5.44 5.02 -17.47
N TYR A 161 -5.15 4.62 -18.70
CA TYR A 161 -3.93 5.01 -19.43
C TYR A 161 -4.29 6.01 -20.51
N ARG A 162 -4.20 7.31 -20.17
CA ARG A 162 -4.56 8.43 -21.06
C ARG A 162 -3.79 8.45 -22.37
N GLN A 163 -2.55 7.97 -22.36
CA GLN A 163 -1.63 8.04 -23.49
C GLN A 163 -1.97 7.08 -24.63
N PHE A 164 -2.91 6.15 -24.42
CA PHE A 164 -3.20 5.08 -25.38
C PHE A 164 -4.63 5.12 -25.89
N GLY A 165 -4.81 4.83 -27.18
CA GLY A 165 -6.11 4.91 -27.85
C GLY A 165 -6.64 6.35 -27.95
N ASP A 166 -7.74 6.53 -28.68
CA ASP A 166 -8.35 7.85 -28.87
C ASP A 166 -9.04 8.37 -27.60
N SER A 167 -9.43 7.46 -26.70
CA SER A 167 -10.19 7.76 -25.48
C SER A 167 -9.49 7.34 -24.18
N GLY A 168 -8.25 6.88 -24.24
CA GLY A 168 -7.62 6.18 -23.12
C GLY A 168 -8.01 4.71 -23.06
N TRP A 169 -7.14 3.90 -22.42
CA TRP A 169 -7.44 2.50 -22.11
C TRP A 169 -7.74 2.30 -20.64
N LEU A 170 -8.73 1.46 -20.36
CA LEU A 170 -9.04 0.89 -19.06
C LEU A 170 -8.48 -0.52 -18.99
N ILE A 171 -7.67 -0.81 -17.97
CA ILE A 171 -7.10 -2.14 -17.73
C ILE A 171 -7.32 -2.52 -16.27
N THR A 172 -8.02 -3.64 -16.04
CA THR A 172 -8.30 -4.19 -14.70
C THR A 172 -7.22 -5.16 -14.26
N SER A 173 -7.17 -5.48 -12.97
CA SER A 173 -6.46 -6.68 -12.50
C SER A 173 -6.92 -7.91 -13.29
N SER A 174 -5.99 -8.82 -13.58
CA SER A 174 -6.26 -10.00 -14.38
C SER A 174 -5.46 -11.22 -13.88
N GLN A 175 -5.62 -12.38 -14.51
CA GLN A 175 -4.72 -13.49 -14.25
C GLN A 175 -3.34 -13.24 -14.89
N PRO A 176 -2.25 -13.81 -14.36
CA PRO A 176 -0.90 -13.55 -14.88
C PRO A 176 -0.73 -13.88 -16.38
N CYS A 177 -1.49 -14.83 -16.93
CA CYS A 177 -1.40 -15.23 -18.35
C CYS A 177 -2.54 -14.69 -19.23
N LEU A 178 -3.40 -13.80 -18.74
CA LEU A 178 -4.53 -13.26 -19.52
C LEU A 178 -4.64 -11.76 -19.25
N LEU A 179 -4.62 -10.93 -20.29
CA LEU A 179 -4.71 -9.48 -20.14
C LEU A 179 -5.58 -8.89 -21.26
N SER A 180 -6.34 -7.85 -20.96
CA SER A 180 -7.11 -7.11 -21.97
C SER A 180 -7.24 -5.64 -21.59
N ALA A 181 -7.36 -4.80 -22.61
CA ALA A 181 -7.64 -3.38 -22.47
C ALA A 181 -8.94 -3.01 -23.16
N TRP A 182 -9.59 -1.98 -22.62
CA TRP A 182 -10.93 -1.55 -23.01
C TRP A 182 -10.93 -0.04 -23.28
N ASN A 183 -11.63 0.40 -24.33
CA ASN A 183 -11.75 1.83 -24.63
C ASN A 183 -12.60 2.52 -23.57
N ALA A 184 -12.09 3.60 -22.98
CA ALA A 184 -12.79 4.28 -21.87
C ALA A 184 -14.05 5.04 -22.30
N ALA A 185 -14.19 5.36 -23.60
CA ALA A 185 -15.37 6.06 -24.11
C ALA A 185 -16.63 5.20 -24.16
N ASP A 186 -16.50 3.90 -24.44
CA ASP A 186 -17.65 3.02 -24.74
C ASP A 186 -17.54 1.60 -24.15
N GLY A 187 -16.43 1.25 -23.51
CA GLY A 187 -16.22 -0.07 -22.93
C GLY A 187 -15.97 -1.18 -23.96
N SER A 188 -15.71 -0.85 -25.23
CA SER A 188 -15.37 -1.84 -26.25
C SER A 188 -13.95 -2.38 -26.08
N LEU A 189 -13.72 -3.63 -26.49
CA LEU A 189 -12.39 -4.25 -26.43
C LEU A 189 -11.40 -3.48 -27.34
N ALA A 190 -10.29 -3.01 -26.75
CA ALA A 190 -9.19 -2.38 -27.49
C ALA A 190 -8.20 -3.44 -27.99
N TRP A 191 -7.76 -4.34 -27.11
CA TRP A 191 -6.88 -5.47 -27.42
C TRP A 191 -6.89 -6.50 -26.29
N GLN A 192 -6.39 -7.69 -26.57
CA GLN A 192 -6.25 -8.79 -25.61
C GLN A 192 -4.97 -9.58 -25.87
N LEU A 193 -4.39 -10.12 -24.80
CA LEU A 193 -3.22 -11.00 -24.79
C LEU A 193 -3.56 -12.27 -24.01
N GLY A 194 -3.36 -13.42 -24.65
CA GLY A 194 -3.67 -14.74 -24.11
C GLY A 194 -2.47 -15.45 -23.47
N VAL A 195 -2.66 -16.74 -23.16
CA VAL A 195 -1.66 -17.54 -22.45
C VAL A 195 -0.35 -17.65 -23.22
N GLU A 196 -0.39 -17.85 -24.54
CA GLU A 196 0.83 -17.96 -25.35
C GLU A 196 1.57 -16.63 -25.49
N ASP A 197 0.84 -15.50 -25.54
CA ASP A 197 1.43 -14.17 -25.66
C ASP A 197 2.22 -13.80 -24.38
N LEU A 198 1.65 -14.10 -23.21
CA LEU A 198 2.19 -13.66 -21.92
C LEU A 198 3.08 -14.71 -21.24
N CYS A 199 2.63 -15.95 -21.22
CA CYS A 199 3.30 -17.03 -20.52
C CYS A 199 4.07 -17.91 -21.51
N GLY A 200 3.41 -18.44 -22.54
CA GLY A 200 4.02 -19.29 -23.55
C GLY A 200 3.30 -20.63 -23.68
N THR A 201 4.02 -21.66 -24.11
CA THR A 201 3.43 -22.96 -24.48
C THR A 201 3.60 -24.04 -23.41
N VAL A 202 2.82 -25.11 -23.51
CA VAL A 202 2.94 -26.31 -22.66
C VAL A 202 4.33 -26.95 -22.76
N ALA A 203 4.97 -26.93 -23.94
CA ALA A 203 6.33 -27.45 -24.08
C ALA A 203 7.37 -26.65 -23.27
N GLN A 204 7.11 -25.35 -23.07
CA GLN A 204 7.99 -24.45 -22.32
C GLN A 204 7.76 -24.55 -20.81
N TYR A 205 6.52 -24.58 -20.36
CA TYR A 205 6.19 -24.62 -18.93
C TYR A 205 6.07 -26.03 -18.35
N GLY A 206 5.78 -27.02 -19.18
CA GLY A 206 5.53 -28.40 -18.77
C GLY A 206 4.07 -28.65 -18.41
N ASN A 207 3.84 -29.79 -17.76
CA ASN A 207 2.51 -30.24 -17.33
C ASN A 207 2.59 -30.66 -15.86
N PRO A 208 2.09 -29.84 -14.92
CA PRO A 208 2.11 -30.15 -13.49
C PRO A 208 1.36 -31.44 -13.15
N ASP A 209 0.27 -31.75 -13.84
CA ASP A 209 -0.56 -32.94 -13.58
C ASP A 209 0.16 -34.25 -13.92
N GLU A 210 1.16 -34.18 -14.80
CA GLU A 210 2.00 -35.31 -15.21
C GLU A 210 3.42 -35.24 -14.61
N GLY A 211 3.70 -34.23 -13.79
CA GLY A 211 5.04 -33.97 -13.25
C GLY A 211 6.09 -33.61 -14.30
N ILE A 212 5.67 -33.21 -15.51
CA ILE A 212 6.56 -32.88 -16.61
C ILE A 212 7.10 -31.46 -16.42
N ILE A 213 8.42 -31.34 -16.40
CA ILE A 213 9.13 -30.05 -16.38
C ILE A 213 9.38 -29.62 -17.83
N GLY A 214 8.89 -28.44 -18.20
CA GLY A 214 9.09 -27.87 -19.52
C GLY A 214 10.51 -27.34 -19.75
N SER A 215 10.80 -26.83 -20.95
CA SER A 215 12.13 -26.33 -21.30
C SER A 215 12.61 -25.15 -20.43
N LEU A 216 11.68 -24.37 -19.86
CA LEU A 216 11.95 -23.26 -18.94
C LEU A 216 12.27 -23.69 -17.51
N GLY A 217 12.20 -25.00 -17.22
CA GLY A 217 12.48 -25.50 -15.87
C GLY A 217 11.41 -25.09 -14.85
N SER A 218 10.17 -24.86 -15.29
CA SER A 218 9.03 -24.61 -14.41
C SER A 218 8.34 -25.92 -14.04
N LYS A 219 7.87 -26.01 -12.79
CA LYS A 219 6.98 -27.07 -12.28
C LYS A 219 5.97 -26.41 -11.35
N GLY A 220 4.73 -26.90 -11.36
CA GLY A 220 3.61 -26.26 -10.68
C GLY A 220 2.89 -25.24 -11.57
N ARG A 221 1.90 -24.55 -10.99
CA ARG A 221 0.89 -23.80 -11.72
C ARG A 221 1.10 -22.29 -11.65
N ILE A 222 1.17 -21.63 -12.79
CA ILE A 222 1.00 -20.17 -12.87
C ILE A 222 -0.47 -19.85 -12.58
N SER A 223 -0.72 -19.10 -11.51
CA SER A 223 -2.07 -18.78 -11.10
C SER A 223 -2.09 -17.44 -10.38
N GLY A 224 -3.22 -16.75 -10.43
CA GLY A 224 -3.37 -15.47 -9.75
C GLY A 224 -4.83 -15.04 -9.69
N GLN A 225 -5.22 -14.55 -8.52
CA GLN A 225 -6.59 -14.05 -8.29
C GLN A 225 -6.76 -12.65 -8.89
N SER A 226 -5.73 -11.80 -8.73
CA SER A 226 -5.77 -10.35 -9.01
C SER A 226 -4.37 -9.80 -9.32
N ASN A 227 -3.71 -10.25 -10.39
CA ASN A 227 -2.43 -9.64 -10.77
C ASN A 227 -2.68 -8.17 -11.13
N HIS A 228 -1.91 -7.25 -10.55
CA HIS A 228 -2.13 -5.82 -10.73
C HIS A 228 -1.94 -5.40 -12.22
N PRO A 229 -2.73 -4.45 -12.75
CA PRO A 229 -2.58 -3.91 -14.10
C PRO A 229 -1.12 -3.55 -14.46
N PRO A 230 -0.73 -3.62 -15.74
CA PRO A 230 0.64 -3.37 -16.19
C PRO A 230 1.15 -1.98 -15.82
N ALA A 231 2.46 -1.85 -15.67
CA ALA A 231 3.11 -0.54 -15.68
C ALA A 231 3.68 -0.26 -17.07
N PHE A 232 3.63 1.00 -17.51
CA PHE A 232 4.15 1.42 -18.81
C PHE A 232 5.22 2.49 -18.65
N SER A 233 6.32 2.35 -19.39
CA SER A 233 7.30 3.41 -19.68
C SER A 233 7.33 3.62 -21.18
N GLY A 234 6.77 4.75 -21.63
CA GLY A 234 6.45 4.94 -23.05
C GLY A 234 5.54 3.82 -23.57
N ASN A 235 6.00 3.10 -24.60
CA ASN A 235 5.30 1.93 -25.16
C ASN A 235 5.76 0.60 -24.55
N THR A 236 6.73 0.61 -23.62
CA THR A 236 7.22 -0.60 -22.97
C THR A 236 6.27 -0.96 -21.83
N MET A 237 5.60 -2.11 -21.95
CA MET A 237 4.75 -2.67 -20.90
C MET A 237 5.56 -3.63 -20.03
N ILE A 238 5.55 -3.42 -18.71
CA ILE A 238 6.12 -4.33 -17.72
C ILE A 238 5.01 -5.19 -17.12
N TRP A 239 5.21 -6.50 -17.11
CA TRP A 239 4.20 -7.45 -16.68
C TRP A 239 4.77 -8.60 -15.84
N PRO A 240 4.35 -8.75 -14.57
CA PRO A 240 4.75 -9.87 -13.72
C PRO A 240 3.97 -11.15 -14.03
N ILE A 241 4.68 -12.27 -14.20
CA ILE A 241 4.14 -13.63 -14.33
C ILE A 241 4.47 -14.41 -13.07
N MET A 242 3.51 -14.55 -12.16
CA MET A 242 3.77 -15.14 -10.83
C MET A 242 3.01 -16.46 -10.63
N GLY A 243 3.63 -17.37 -9.87
CA GLY A 243 3.01 -18.62 -9.42
C GLY A 243 1.97 -18.42 -8.33
N ALA A 244 1.40 -19.52 -7.85
CA ALA A 244 0.59 -19.51 -6.64
C ALA A 244 1.49 -19.85 -5.44
N SER A 245 1.41 -19.06 -4.37
CA SER A 245 2.03 -19.33 -3.06
C SER A 245 2.22 -20.84 -2.80
N GLY A 246 1.14 -21.65 -2.72
CA GLY A 246 1.24 -23.11 -2.57
C GLY A 246 1.09 -23.96 -3.86
N GLY A 247 0.80 -23.36 -5.01
CA GLY A 247 0.52 -24.06 -6.28
C GLY A 247 1.74 -24.25 -7.18
N GLY A 248 2.88 -23.67 -6.82
CA GLY A 248 4.11 -23.68 -7.61
C GLY A 248 4.06 -22.77 -8.83
N GLY A 249 4.91 -23.03 -9.81
CA GLY A 249 5.08 -22.20 -11.01
C GLY A 249 6.27 -21.25 -10.88
N ARG A 250 7.11 -21.21 -11.91
CA ARG A 250 8.31 -20.38 -11.90
C ARG A 250 7.95 -18.91 -12.18
N SER A 251 8.18 -18.04 -11.19
CA SER A 251 7.84 -16.62 -11.28
C SER A 251 8.87 -15.80 -12.05
N SER A 252 8.40 -14.83 -12.84
CA SER A 252 9.22 -13.93 -13.64
C SER A 252 8.56 -12.58 -13.88
N VAL A 253 9.33 -11.63 -14.41
CA VAL A 253 8.84 -10.34 -14.92
C VAL A 253 9.24 -10.24 -16.38
N LYS A 254 8.30 -9.85 -17.24
CA LYS A 254 8.53 -9.66 -18.67
C LYS A 254 8.32 -8.20 -19.05
N ALA A 255 8.96 -7.80 -20.14
CA ALA A 255 8.61 -6.57 -20.84
C ALA A 255 8.19 -6.84 -22.28
N PHE A 256 7.27 -6.02 -22.77
CA PHE A 256 6.76 -6.08 -24.12
C PHE A 256 6.79 -4.69 -24.75
N ASP A 257 7.19 -4.59 -26.02
CA ASP A 257 6.92 -3.41 -26.84
C ASP A 257 5.47 -3.47 -27.31
N MET A 258 4.69 -2.49 -26.87
CA MET A 258 3.27 -2.34 -27.17
C MET A 258 2.99 -1.25 -28.23
N THR A 259 3.98 -0.89 -29.05
CA THR A 259 3.77 0.04 -30.17
C THR A 259 2.70 -0.47 -31.13
N ASP A 260 2.60 -1.79 -31.31
CA ASP A 260 1.48 -2.46 -31.97
C ASP A 260 0.90 -3.52 -31.01
N PRO A 261 -0.17 -3.21 -30.25
CA PRO A 261 -0.79 -4.15 -29.32
C PRO A 261 -1.37 -5.41 -29.98
N SER A 262 -1.58 -5.42 -31.31
CA SER A 262 -2.04 -6.61 -32.03
C SER A 262 -0.91 -7.60 -32.31
N ASN A 263 0.34 -7.18 -32.13
CA ASN A 263 1.53 -8.00 -32.29
C ASN A 263 2.60 -7.52 -31.30
N PRO A 264 2.40 -7.75 -29.99
CA PRO A 264 3.36 -7.35 -28.97
C PRO A 264 4.69 -8.10 -29.16
N ILE A 265 5.79 -7.42 -28.87
CA ILE A 265 7.13 -8.02 -28.98
C ILE A 265 7.70 -8.17 -27.57
N GLU A 266 7.92 -9.40 -27.11
CA GLU A 266 8.66 -9.65 -25.86
C GLU A 266 10.09 -9.11 -25.99
N LEU A 267 10.47 -8.19 -25.11
CA LEU A 267 11.77 -7.55 -25.06
C LEU A 267 12.74 -8.34 -24.19
N TRP A 268 12.29 -8.76 -23.01
CA TRP A 268 13.07 -9.53 -22.04
C TRP A 268 12.17 -10.26 -21.04
N ASN A 269 12.76 -11.24 -20.35
CA ASN A 269 12.15 -12.01 -19.27
C ASN A 269 13.18 -12.27 -18.15
N THR A 270 12.90 -11.75 -16.96
CA THR A 270 13.74 -11.88 -15.78
C THR A 270 13.11 -12.83 -14.78
N TRP A 271 13.80 -13.94 -14.50
CA TRP A 271 13.35 -14.94 -13.52
C TRP A 271 13.60 -14.47 -12.09
N LEU A 272 12.60 -14.64 -11.21
CA LEU A 272 12.70 -14.27 -9.79
C LEU A 272 12.89 -15.48 -8.86
N MET A 273 13.15 -16.64 -9.43
CA MET A 273 13.48 -17.86 -8.71
C MET A 273 14.26 -18.83 -9.61
N PRO A 274 15.06 -19.75 -9.03
CA PRO A 274 15.87 -20.67 -9.80
C PRO A 274 15.03 -21.65 -10.62
N ASP A 275 15.66 -22.27 -11.61
CA ASP A 275 15.03 -23.36 -12.34
C ASP A 275 14.88 -24.61 -11.47
N ASN A 276 13.86 -25.40 -11.77
CA ASN A 276 13.59 -26.62 -11.03
C ASN A 276 14.54 -27.79 -11.40
N ARG A 277 15.63 -27.55 -12.11
CA ARG A 277 16.60 -28.61 -12.43
C ARG A 277 17.74 -28.64 -11.42
N GLY A 278 17.72 -27.76 -10.41
CA GLY A 278 18.78 -27.67 -9.40
C GLY A 278 20.11 -27.20 -9.96
N THR A 279 20.08 -26.50 -11.09
CA THR A 279 21.30 -26.02 -11.76
C THR A 279 21.85 -24.73 -11.16
N GLN A 280 21.03 -24.00 -10.40
CA GLN A 280 21.32 -22.66 -9.88
C GLN A 280 21.44 -22.66 -8.35
N LYS A 281 22.39 -23.42 -7.81
CA LYS A 281 22.54 -23.65 -6.35
C LYS A 281 22.96 -22.42 -5.55
N ASN A 282 23.59 -21.46 -6.22
CA ASN A 282 24.11 -20.24 -5.62
C ASN A 282 23.19 -19.05 -5.93
N TRP A 283 21.88 -19.28 -6.08
CA TRP A 283 20.93 -18.28 -6.56
C TRP A 283 21.04 -16.93 -5.82
N ALA A 284 21.05 -16.94 -4.48
CA ALA A 284 21.20 -15.73 -3.68
C ALA A 284 22.55 -15.02 -3.87
N ILE A 285 23.65 -15.77 -4.00
CA ILE A 285 25.01 -15.23 -4.23
C ILE A 285 25.11 -14.63 -5.65
N ASP A 286 24.56 -15.32 -6.63
CA ASP A 286 24.53 -14.88 -8.03
C ASP A 286 23.68 -13.61 -8.16
N ALA A 287 22.53 -13.55 -7.47
CA ALA A 287 21.67 -12.36 -7.39
C ALA A 287 22.37 -11.16 -6.74
N CYS A 288 23.13 -11.37 -5.66
CA CYS A 288 23.96 -10.33 -5.05
C CYS A 288 25.01 -9.81 -6.04
N THR A 289 25.64 -10.72 -6.79
CA THR A 289 26.65 -10.39 -7.81
C THR A 289 26.05 -9.62 -8.98
N GLU A 290 24.89 -10.05 -9.49
CA GLU A 290 24.18 -9.39 -10.59
C GLU A 290 23.78 -7.95 -10.22
N ALA A 291 23.32 -7.75 -8.99
CA ALA A 291 23.02 -6.44 -8.42
C ALA A 291 24.27 -5.59 -8.07
N ASN A 292 25.48 -6.05 -8.41
CA ASN A 292 26.75 -5.41 -8.04
C ASN A 292 26.91 -5.15 -6.53
N GLY A 293 26.41 -6.06 -5.68
CA GLY A 293 26.43 -5.93 -4.23
C GLY A 293 25.32 -5.06 -3.63
N ASN A 294 24.40 -4.52 -4.45
CA ASN A 294 23.22 -3.78 -3.98
C ASN A 294 22.07 -4.71 -3.58
N GLY A 295 22.37 -5.69 -2.72
CA GLY A 295 21.39 -6.59 -2.12
C GLY A 295 21.36 -6.40 -0.61
N TRP A 296 20.18 -6.43 -0.02
CA TRP A 296 20.00 -6.15 1.40
C TRP A 296 19.02 -7.13 2.02
N TYR A 297 19.43 -7.77 3.13
CA TYR A 297 18.55 -8.61 3.95
C TYR A 297 18.14 -7.85 5.20
N PHE A 298 16.85 -7.73 5.44
CA PHE A 298 16.36 -7.26 6.72
C PHE A 298 16.57 -8.34 7.78
N SER A 299 17.19 -7.98 8.90
CA SER A 299 17.29 -8.83 10.08
C SER A 299 16.63 -8.12 11.25
N ALA A 300 15.47 -8.61 11.66
CA ALA A 300 14.74 -8.03 12.78
C ALA A 300 15.55 -8.04 14.08
N PRO A 301 16.25 -9.12 14.48
CA PRO A 301 17.08 -9.07 15.68
C PRO A 301 18.17 -7.99 15.60
N ASP A 302 18.92 -7.90 14.50
CA ASP A 302 19.97 -6.88 14.36
C ASP A 302 19.38 -5.45 14.42
N PHE A 303 18.21 -5.24 13.82
CA PHE A 303 17.49 -3.97 13.88
C PHE A 303 17.09 -3.60 15.31
N PHE A 304 16.41 -4.51 16.03
CA PHE A 304 15.93 -4.23 17.38
C PHE A 304 17.05 -4.16 18.42
N GLU A 305 18.10 -4.95 18.28
CA GLU A 305 19.21 -5.00 19.23
C GLU A 305 20.22 -3.88 19.02
N THR A 306 20.47 -3.49 17.76
CA THR A 306 21.59 -2.60 17.41
C THR A 306 21.20 -1.37 16.60
N GLY A 307 19.98 -1.31 16.08
CA GLY A 307 19.53 -0.27 15.15
C GLY A 307 20.03 -0.46 13.71
N LYS A 308 20.63 -1.62 13.38
CA LYS A 308 21.09 -1.92 12.01
C LYS A 308 19.88 -2.08 11.08
N LEU A 309 19.77 -1.22 10.06
CA LEU A 309 18.61 -1.20 9.17
C LEU A 309 18.52 -2.43 8.24
N ALA A 310 19.65 -2.94 7.78
CA ALA A 310 19.75 -4.18 7.01
C ALA A 310 21.20 -4.69 6.97
N VAL A 311 21.38 -5.95 6.61
CA VAL A 311 22.68 -6.57 6.31
C VAL A 311 22.90 -6.58 4.81
N ASN A 312 24.02 -6.06 4.33
CA ASN A 312 24.35 -6.12 2.91
C ASN A 312 24.64 -7.58 2.50
N CYS A 313 24.21 -7.97 1.30
CA CYS A 313 24.34 -9.34 0.81
C CYS A 313 25.78 -9.83 0.71
N THR A 314 26.76 -8.93 0.58
CA THR A 314 28.20 -9.27 0.55
C THR A 314 28.79 -9.56 1.93
N GLU A 315 28.07 -9.23 3.00
CA GLU A 315 28.49 -9.45 4.39
C GLU A 315 27.84 -10.69 5.01
N VAL A 316 26.89 -11.31 4.32
CA VAL A 316 26.17 -12.49 4.82
C VAL A 316 27.06 -13.72 4.75
N PRO A 317 27.09 -14.58 5.79
CA PRO A 317 27.83 -15.84 5.74
C PRO A 317 27.34 -16.73 4.60
N ASP A 318 28.26 -17.28 3.80
CA ASP A 318 27.95 -18.15 2.66
C ASP A 318 27.00 -19.30 3.05
N GLU A 319 27.22 -19.90 4.22
CA GLU A 319 26.42 -21.02 4.73
C GLU A 319 24.93 -20.70 4.99
N ALA A 320 24.56 -19.42 5.07
CA ALA A 320 23.18 -18.96 5.18
C ALA A 320 22.50 -18.79 3.80
N VAL A 321 23.26 -18.62 2.72
CA VAL A 321 22.74 -18.28 1.39
C VAL A 321 23.08 -19.30 0.30
N GLU A 322 24.02 -20.21 0.56
CA GLU A 322 24.31 -21.35 -0.28
C GLU A 322 23.14 -22.34 -0.31
N ASN A 323 22.95 -23.00 -1.46
CA ASN A 323 21.86 -23.96 -1.67
C ASN A 323 20.47 -23.34 -1.45
N ASP A 324 20.33 -22.05 -1.72
CA ASP A 324 19.04 -21.37 -1.72
C ASP A 324 18.05 -22.12 -2.62
N TRP A 325 16.85 -22.37 -2.11
CA TRP A 325 15.76 -23.16 -2.72
C TRP A 325 15.97 -24.67 -2.81
N ILE A 326 17.13 -25.21 -2.41
CA ILE A 326 17.42 -26.65 -2.51
C ILE A 326 17.12 -27.32 -1.19
N ASN A 327 16.31 -28.38 -1.20
CA ASN A 327 16.08 -29.12 0.03
C ASN A 327 17.34 -29.88 0.47
N MET A 328 17.95 -29.46 1.58
CA MET A 328 19.17 -30.06 2.13
C MET A 328 18.92 -31.11 3.23
N LYS A 329 17.67 -31.45 3.54
CA LYS A 329 17.35 -32.37 4.66
C LYS A 329 17.38 -33.83 4.21
N GLU A 330 18.45 -34.54 4.58
CA GLU A 330 18.60 -35.97 4.30
C GLU A 330 17.40 -36.79 4.81
N GLY A 331 16.93 -37.75 4.02
CA GLY A 331 15.80 -38.61 4.40
C GLY A 331 14.42 -37.97 4.24
N THR A 332 14.34 -36.72 3.74
CA THR A 332 13.07 -36.08 3.35
C THR A 332 12.79 -36.25 1.85
N PRO A 333 11.52 -36.20 1.41
CA PRO A 333 11.18 -36.05 -0.01
C PRO A 333 11.89 -34.84 -0.63
N HIS A 334 12.26 -34.93 -1.90
CA HIS A 334 12.97 -33.88 -2.65
C HIS A 334 14.37 -33.54 -2.15
N PHE A 335 15.00 -34.36 -1.31
CA PHE A 335 16.40 -34.14 -0.90
C PHE A 335 17.33 -33.94 -2.11
N GLY A 336 17.99 -32.78 -2.15
CA GLY A 336 18.89 -32.35 -3.22
C GLY A 336 18.20 -31.73 -4.45
N GLU A 337 16.87 -31.65 -4.46
CA GLU A 337 16.07 -31.02 -5.51
C GLU A 337 15.73 -29.56 -5.15
N VAL A 338 15.50 -28.72 -6.16
CA VAL A 338 14.88 -27.41 -5.97
C VAL A 338 13.40 -27.64 -5.69
N HIS A 339 12.86 -26.99 -4.66
CA HIS A 339 11.48 -27.20 -4.30
C HIS A 339 10.51 -26.41 -5.17
N THR A 340 9.41 -27.06 -5.57
CA THR A 340 8.56 -26.59 -6.69
C THR A 340 7.20 -26.09 -6.30
N ALA A 341 6.75 -26.40 -5.10
CA ALA A 341 5.62 -25.68 -4.51
C ALA A 341 6.00 -24.33 -3.98
N SER A 342 7.29 -24.01 -3.98
CA SER A 342 7.78 -22.70 -3.61
C SER A 342 7.64 -21.77 -4.80
N ALA A 343 6.42 -21.28 -4.98
CA ALA A 343 6.13 -20.21 -5.92
C ALA A 343 6.00 -18.89 -5.18
N MET A 344 6.54 -17.85 -5.82
CA MET A 344 6.27 -16.47 -5.46
C MET A 344 4.82 -16.16 -5.75
N SER A 345 4.08 -15.68 -4.75
CA SER A 345 2.72 -15.17 -4.97
C SER A 345 2.69 -13.91 -5.85
N VAL A 346 1.50 -13.54 -6.31
CA VAL A 346 1.28 -12.46 -7.30
C VAL A 346 1.51 -11.06 -6.72
N VAL A 347 1.74 -10.10 -7.61
CA VAL A 347 1.87 -8.67 -7.28
C VAL A 347 0.46 -8.06 -7.17
N TRP A 348 0.10 -7.54 -5.99
CA TRP A 348 -1.27 -7.12 -5.66
C TRP A 348 -1.52 -5.63 -5.83
N GLY A 349 -0.51 -4.81 -5.55
CA GLY A 349 -0.57 -3.35 -5.64
C GLY A 349 0.27 -2.81 -6.79
N ASN A 350 0.31 -1.48 -6.88
CA ASN A 350 1.07 -0.81 -7.92
C ASN A 350 2.59 -1.06 -7.78
N TYR A 351 3.28 -1.04 -8.92
CA TYR A 351 4.73 -1.13 -9.00
C TYR A 351 5.27 0.08 -9.78
N PRO A 352 5.70 1.14 -9.06
CA PRO A 352 6.14 2.38 -9.68
C PRO A 352 7.29 2.18 -10.69
N ILE A 353 7.29 3.03 -11.71
CA ILE A 353 8.43 3.24 -12.60
C ILE A 353 9.05 4.60 -12.28
N ASP A 354 10.36 4.61 -12.10
CA ASP A 354 11.17 5.81 -12.09
C ASP A 354 11.81 6.02 -13.47
N GLU A 355 11.19 6.89 -14.26
CA GLU A 355 11.63 7.23 -15.62
C GLU A 355 13.03 7.88 -15.65
N GLU A 356 13.45 8.55 -14.57
CA GLU A 356 14.76 9.21 -14.51
C GLU A 356 15.88 8.18 -14.33
N LEU A 357 15.65 7.17 -13.48
CA LEU A 357 16.59 6.08 -13.27
C LEU A 357 16.42 4.94 -14.28
N GLY A 358 15.31 4.91 -15.02
CA GLY A 358 14.95 3.82 -15.91
C GLY A 358 14.66 2.51 -15.16
N LEU A 359 14.07 2.60 -13.96
CA LEU A 359 13.85 1.46 -13.06
C LEU A 359 12.37 1.22 -12.80
N VAL A 360 11.98 -0.05 -12.71
CA VAL A 360 10.68 -0.49 -12.19
C VAL A 360 10.86 -1.22 -10.87
N TYR A 361 9.98 -0.97 -9.91
CA TYR A 361 10.07 -1.53 -8.55
C TYR A 361 8.97 -2.55 -8.27
N ILE A 362 9.34 -3.83 -8.24
CA ILE A 362 8.41 -4.94 -8.04
C ILE A 362 8.45 -5.37 -6.57
N GLY A 363 7.30 -5.38 -5.90
CA GLY A 363 7.12 -6.06 -4.62
C GLY A 363 6.68 -7.50 -4.88
N THR A 364 7.36 -8.47 -4.28
CA THR A 364 7.07 -9.89 -4.50
C THR A 364 6.25 -10.49 -3.36
N GLY A 365 5.50 -11.51 -3.73
CA GLY A 365 4.70 -12.33 -2.85
C GLY A 365 5.50 -13.20 -1.90
N ASP A 366 4.79 -13.85 -1.00
CA ASP A 366 5.29 -14.90 -0.13
C ASP A 366 5.74 -16.12 -0.95
N VAL A 367 6.48 -17.02 -0.30
CA VAL A 367 6.92 -18.28 -0.88
C VAL A 367 6.23 -19.41 -0.17
N GLY A 368 5.41 -20.17 -0.89
CA GLY A 368 4.82 -21.36 -0.29
C GLY A 368 5.73 -22.59 -0.41
N PRO A 369 5.25 -23.76 0.03
CA PRO A 369 4.17 -23.87 0.99
C PRO A 369 4.57 -23.13 2.27
N TYR A 370 3.67 -22.31 2.80
CA TYR A 370 3.79 -21.74 4.14
C TYR A 370 2.72 -22.39 5.04
N SER A 371 2.88 -22.39 6.36
CA SER A 371 4.03 -21.98 7.17
C SER A 371 5.10 -23.07 7.33
N ASN A 372 4.98 -24.20 6.61
CA ASN A 372 5.90 -25.33 6.69
C ASN A 372 6.94 -25.30 5.56
N ALA A 373 8.15 -24.89 5.87
CA ALA A 373 9.29 -24.76 4.97
C ALA A 373 10.18 -26.00 4.87
N SER A 374 9.74 -27.18 5.35
CA SER A 374 10.60 -28.37 5.44
C SER A 374 11.29 -28.78 4.13
N TYR A 375 10.73 -28.38 2.99
CA TYR A 375 11.32 -28.66 1.67
C TYR A 375 11.99 -27.45 1.00
N ARG A 376 11.97 -26.25 1.59
CA ARG A 376 12.49 -25.01 0.96
C ARG A 376 13.56 -24.34 1.79
N PHE A 377 14.68 -25.02 1.98
CA PHE A 377 15.85 -24.48 2.67
C PHE A 377 16.36 -23.18 2.02
N GLY A 378 16.99 -22.33 2.84
CA GLY A 378 17.61 -21.08 2.40
C GLY A 378 16.72 -19.86 2.58
N PRO A 379 17.21 -18.67 2.24
CA PRO A 379 16.43 -17.44 2.35
C PRO A 379 15.22 -17.41 1.42
N ASN A 380 15.21 -18.25 0.38
CA ASN A 380 14.22 -18.30 -0.68
C ASN A 380 14.11 -16.96 -1.43
N LEU A 381 15.25 -16.36 -1.79
CA LEU A 381 15.28 -15.09 -2.54
C LEU A 381 14.68 -15.31 -3.95
N PHE A 382 13.72 -14.56 -4.47
CA PHE A 382 13.24 -13.23 -4.07
C PHE A 382 11.87 -13.23 -3.37
N GLY A 383 11.58 -14.23 -2.53
CA GLY A 383 10.43 -14.28 -1.63
C GLY A 383 10.29 -13.01 -0.81
N SER A 384 9.07 -12.48 -0.64
CA SER A 384 8.79 -11.39 0.32
C SER A 384 9.85 -10.28 0.25
N ALA A 385 10.07 -9.79 -0.98
CA ALA A 385 11.17 -8.91 -1.32
C ALA A 385 10.69 -7.75 -2.19
N ILE A 386 11.60 -6.81 -2.41
CA ILE A 386 11.44 -5.68 -3.29
C ILE A 386 12.61 -5.74 -4.27
N VAL A 387 12.31 -5.75 -5.57
CA VAL A 387 13.30 -5.90 -6.63
C VAL A 387 13.19 -4.73 -7.60
N ALA A 388 14.32 -4.10 -7.89
CA ALA A 388 14.40 -3.07 -8.93
C ALA A 388 15.03 -3.63 -10.21
N LEU A 389 14.31 -3.50 -11.32
CA LEU A 389 14.74 -3.96 -12.63
C LEU A 389 14.94 -2.76 -13.56
N GLN A 390 15.94 -2.81 -14.43
CA GLN A 390 16.01 -1.87 -15.55
C GLN A 390 14.86 -2.11 -16.52
N VAL A 391 14.13 -1.05 -16.88
CA VAL A 391 12.99 -1.11 -17.81
C VAL A 391 13.41 -1.64 -19.18
N ASP A 392 14.57 -1.25 -19.68
CA ASP A 392 15.00 -1.60 -21.04
C ASP A 392 15.59 -3.02 -21.16
N THR A 393 16.17 -3.55 -20.09
CA THR A 393 16.98 -4.78 -20.16
C THR A 393 16.53 -5.89 -19.21
N GLY A 394 15.66 -5.60 -18.26
CA GLY A 394 15.22 -6.54 -17.23
C GLY A 394 16.30 -6.86 -16.18
N LYS A 395 17.50 -6.28 -16.27
CA LYS A 395 18.59 -6.57 -15.32
C LYS A 395 18.25 -6.09 -13.92
N ILE A 396 18.50 -6.93 -12.93
CA ILE A 396 18.35 -6.57 -11.52
C ILE A 396 19.39 -5.51 -11.18
N GLN A 397 18.95 -4.36 -10.65
CA GLN A 397 19.86 -3.30 -10.17
C GLN A 397 20.10 -3.39 -8.68
N TRP A 398 19.05 -3.69 -7.92
CA TRP A 398 19.11 -3.89 -6.49
C TRP A 398 17.92 -4.70 -6.02
N TRP A 399 18.03 -5.25 -4.81
CA TRP A 399 16.92 -5.90 -4.12
C TRP A 399 17.01 -5.71 -2.60
N PHE A 400 15.85 -5.73 -1.95
CA PHE A 400 15.70 -5.69 -0.50
C PHE A 400 14.77 -6.83 -0.07
N HIS A 401 15.24 -7.73 0.77
CA HIS A 401 14.49 -8.90 1.23
C HIS A 401 13.98 -8.63 2.65
N SER A 402 12.68 -8.38 2.80
CA SER A 402 12.10 -7.98 4.09
C SER A 402 11.97 -9.15 5.06
N ASN A 403 11.76 -10.36 4.51
CA ASN A 403 11.51 -11.57 5.29
C ASN A 403 12.29 -12.77 4.74
N PRO A 404 13.62 -12.80 4.91
CA PRO A 404 14.41 -13.98 4.57
C PRO A 404 13.87 -15.23 5.26
N HIS A 405 13.64 -16.29 4.48
CA HIS A 405 13.01 -17.53 4.92
C HIS A 405 11.60 -17.32 5.50
N ASP A 406 10.73 -16.58 4.79
CA ASP A 406 9.36 -16.28 5.23
C ASP A 406 8.55 -17.54 5.58
N LEU A 407 8.02 -17.60 6.80
CA LEU A 407 7.14 -18.65 7.33
C LEU A 407 5.73 -18.15 7.66
N TRP A 408 5.41 -16.88 7.35
CA TRP A 408 4.24 -16.15 7.86
C TRP A 408 3.36 -15.51 6.78
N ASP A 409 3.58 -15.78 5.49
CA ASP A 409 2.85 -15.08 4.42
C ASP A 409 3.00 -13.55 4.54
N TRP A 410 4.25 -13.11 4.75
CA TRP A 410 4.59 -11.72 4.99
C TRP A 410 5.25 -11.08 3.77
N ASP A 411 4.50 -11.10 2.68
CA ASP A 411 4.90 -10.49 1.44
C ASP A 411 5.00 -8.95 1.48
N CYS A 412 5.58 -8.42 0.41
CA CYS A 412 5.64 -7.01 0.09
C CYS A 412 4.86 -6.69 -1.21
N SER A 413 3.79 -7.43 -1.49
CA SER A 413 3.08 -7.38 -2.79
C SER A 413 2.18 -6.16 -2.99
N TRP A 414 1.89 -5.38 -1.93
CA TRP A 414 1.09 -4.15 -2.00
C TRP A 414 1.88 -2.96 -2.56
N GLY A 415 1.17 -1.84 -2.75
CA GLY A 415 1.66 -0.68 -3.47
C GLY A 415 2.93 -0.03 -2.91
N GLY A 416 3.71 0.57 -3.81
CA GLY A 416 4.89 1.37 -3.47
C GLY A 416 4.69 2.85 -3.75
N ILE A 417 5.40 3.71 -3.00
CA ILE A 417 5.34 5.16 -3.13
C ILE A 417 6.73 5.70 -3.49
N MET A 418 6.83 6.46 -4.58
CA MET A 418 8.03 7.26 -4.84
C MET A 418 7.97 8.56 -4.04
N ALA A 419 9.04 8.85 -3.30
CA ALA A 419 9.13 10.03 -2.44
C ALA A 419 10.56 10.59 -2.37
N LYS A 420 10.72 11.69 -1.64
CA LYS A 420 12.04 12.20 -1.21
C LYS A 420 12.12 12.18 0.31
N ALA A 421 13.06 11.42 0.86
CA ALA A 421 13.37 11.35 2.28
C ALA A 421 14.75 11.95 2.52
N GLN A 422 14.84 13.02 3.32
CA GLN A 422 16.09 13.73 3.61
C GLN A 422 16.85 14.20 2.35
N GLY A 423 16.12 14.54 1.29
CA GLY A 423 16.68 14.90 -0.02
C GLY A 423 17.10 13.72 -0.90
N THR A 424 17.06 12.48 -0.38
CA THR A 424 17.30 11.25 -1.14
C THR A 424 16.00 10.79 -1.81
N LYS A 425 16.06 10.46 -3.10
CA LYS A 425 14.95 9.81 -3.81
C LYS A 425 14.78 8.40 -3.28
N VAL A 426 13.58 8.06 -2.83
CA VAL A 426 13.30 6.77 -2.18
C VAL A 426 12.06 6.11 -2.76
N LEU A 427 12.07 4.78 -2.73
CA LEU A 427 10.86 3.97 -2.77
C LEU A 427 10.46 3.65 -1.33
N ILE A 428 9.21 3.94 -0.98
CA ILE A 428 8.62 3.58 0.31
C ILE A 428 7.66 2.41 0.11
N LYS A 429 7.86 1.34 0.88
CA LYS A 429 7.07 0.10 0.83
C LYS A 429 6.70 -0.33 2.25
N GLY A 430 5.42 -0.61 2.46
CA GLY A 430 4.92 -1.30 3.65
C GLY A 430 4.79 -2.78 3.33
N CYS A 431 5.23 -3.66 4.24
CA CYS A 431 5.09 -5.10 4.08
C CYS A 431 4.23 -5.69 5.21
N LYS A 432 3.67 -6.86 4.96
CA LYS A 432 2.74 -7.53 5.87
C LYS A 432 3.33 -7.85 7.25
N ASN A 433 4.65 -7.83 7.39
CA ASN A 433 5.36 -7.99 8.65
C ASN A 433 5.19 -6.83 9.66
N GLY A 434 4.45 -5.76 9.29
CA GLY A 434 4.20 -4.61 10.18
C GLY A 434 5.20 -3.46 10.03
N MET A 435 6.09 -3.54 9.04
CA MET A 435 7.16 -2.58 8.85
C MET A 435 7.04 -1.82 7.53
N ALA A 436 7.41 -0.54 7.58
CA ALA A 436 7.59 0.32 6.43
C ALA A 436 9.07 0.60 6.21
N TYR A 437 9.49 0.55 4.95
CA TYR A 437 10.87 0.71 4.53
C TYR A 437 10.96 1.89 3.56
N ALA A 438 11.82 2.87 3.83
CA ALA A 438 12.27 3.79 2.80
C ALA A 438 13.62 3.33 2.27
N LEU A 439 13.64 2.97 1.00
CA LEU A 439 14.81 2.44 0.32
C LEU A 439 15.29 3.47 -0.70
N ASN A 440 16.59 3.72 -0.76
CA ASN A 440 17.18 4.53 -1.82
C ASN A 440 16.76 3.98 -3.19
N ALA A 441 16.12 4.82 -4.00
CA ALA A 441 15.51 4.39 -5.26
C ALA A 441 16.52 3.82 -6.26
N ALA A 442 17.81 4.21 -6.17
CA ALA A 442 18.86 3.76 -7.07
C ALA A 442 19.64 2.54 -6.56
N THR A 443 19.69 2.29 -5.25
CA THR A 443 20.59 1.27 -4.65
C THR A 443 19.91 0.27 -3.72
N GLY A 444 18.64 0.50 -3.35
CA GLY A 444 17.93 -0.33 -2.38
C GLY A 444 18.43 -0.21 -0.95
N GLU A 445 19.45 0.61 -0.69
CA GLU A 445 19.98 0.84 0.66
C GLU A 445 18.90 1.49 1.53
N PRO A 446 18.58 0.92 2.70
CA PRO A 446 17.56 1.49 3.57
C PRO A 446 18.00 2.84 4.13
N VAL A 447 17.17 3.87 3.95
CA VAL A 447 17.32 5.20 4.54
C VAL A 447 16.74 5.22 5.95
N TRP A 448 15.58 4.60 6.13
CA TRP A 448 14.99 4.34 7.44
C TRP A 448 14.09 3.10 7.37
N VAL A 449 13.90 2.48 8.53
CA VAL A 449 12.96 1.38 8.77
C VAL A 449 12.07 1.82 9.92
N TRP A 450 10.76 1.69 9.74
CA TRP A 450 9.78 2.01 10.76
C TRP A 450 8.91 0.81 11.06
N GLU A 451 8.71 0.53 12.34
CA GLU A 451 7.78 -0.48 12.82
C GLU A 451 6.62 0.21 13.53
N ALA A 452 5.38 -0.20 13.25
CA ALA A 452 4.23 0.34 13.94
C ALA A 452 4.24 -0.07 15.43
N PRO A 453 4.29 0.88 16.39
CA PRO A 453 4.43 0.56 17.83
C PRO A 453 3.30 -0.29 18.42
N THR A 454 2.11 -0.25 17.82
CA THR A 454 0.95 -1.04 18.26
C THR A 454 0.90 -2.43 17.65
N THR A 455 1.86 -2.81 16.80
CA THR A 455 1.90 -4.17 16.25
C THR A 455 2.13 -5.10 17.42
N TRP A 456 1.10 -5.87 17.78
CA TRP A 456 1.20 -6.77 18.90
C TRP A 456 2.24 -7.82 18.55
N ARG A 457 3.24 -8.06 19.42
CA ARG A 457 4.30 -9.08 19.28
C ARG A 457 4.20 -10.10 20.40
N THR A 458 4.52 -11.36 20.10
CA THR A 458 4.58 -12.42 21.14
C THR A 458 5.74 -12.23 22.11
N ALA A 459 6.83 -11.57 21.71
CA ALA A 459 7.89 -11.12 22.60
C ALA A 459 8.54 -9.81 22.11
N PRO A 460 9.09 -8.95 22.99
CA PRO A 460 9.81 -7.75 22.61
C PRO A 460 11.03 -8.08 21.74
N GLY A 461 11.23 -7.34 20.65
CA GLY A 461 12.35 -7.55 19.73
C GLY A 461 12.27 -8.85 18.90
N THR A 462 11.17 -9.62 19.02
CA THR A 462 10.96 -10.79 18.16
C THR A 462 10.07 -10.47 16.99
N ASN A 463 10.43 -11.02 15.84
CA ASN A 463 9.58 -10.99 14.65
C ASN A 463 8.69 -12.25 14.59
N TYR A 464 8.14 -12.60 15.78
CA TYR A 464 7.06 -13.56 16.07
C TYR A 464 7.35 -15.06 16.07
N GLY A 465 6.72 -15.76 17.04
CA GLY A 465 6.55 -17.22 17.00
C GLY A 465 6.58 -17.94 18.36
N MET A 466 6.14 -17.32 19.46
CA MET A 466 6.05 -18.03 20.74
C MET A 466 4.81 -18.92 20.80
N ASP A 467 4.96 -20.14 21.29
CA ASP A 467 3.82 -20.96 21.70
C ASP A 467 3.16 -20.43 22.99
N GLN A 468 2.07 -21.08 23.43
CA GLN A 468 1.35 -20.73 24.66
C GLN A 468 2.19 -20.82 25.95
N PHE A 469 3.37 -21.44 25.91
CA PHE A 469 4.27 -21.59 27.04
C PHE A 469 5.46 -20.62 26.97
N GLY A 470 5.53 -19.76 25.95
CA GLY A 470 6.64 -18.84 25.75
C GLY A 470 7.88 -19.50 25.15
N ASN A 471 7.73 -20.58 24.36
CA ASN A 471 8.84 -21.18 23.64
C ASN A 471 8.93 -20.63 22.21
N ALA A 472 10.10 -20.12 21.80
CA ALA A 472 10.36 -19.61 20.44
C ALA A 472 10.87 -20.68 19.44
N GLY A 473 10.93 -21.95 19.85
CA GLY A 473 11.64 -23.01 19.12
C GLY A 473 13.08 -23.19 19.63
N GLU A 474 13.86 -24.06 18.96
CA GLU A 474 15.23 -24.42 19.37
C GLU A 474 16.22 -23.23 19.35
N ASP A 475 16.01 -22.26 18.46
CA ASP A 475 16.88 -21.10 18.25
C ASP A 475 16.53 -19.93 19.18
N GLY A 476 15.29 -19.83 19.66
CA GLY A 476 14.86 -18.71 20.52
C GLY A 476 14.88 -17.35 19.82
N GLU A 477 15.22 -17.30 18.53
CA GLU A 477 15.55 -16.08 17.81
C GLU A 477 14.30 -15.43 17.17
N ALA A 478 14.35 -14.10 17.08
CA ALA A 478 13.47 -13.30 16.24
C ALA A 478 13.64 -13.71 14.77
N CYS A 479 12.56 -13.80 13.97
CA CYS A 479 12.73 -14.08 12.55
C CYS A 479 13.79 -13.21 11.90
N CYS A 480 14.44 -13.90 10.97
CA CYS A 480 15.17 -13.46 9.83
C CYS A 480 16.61 -13.03 10.13
N ARG A 481 17.24 -13.62 11.17
CA ARG A 481 18.71 -13.59 11.27
C ARG A 481 19.30 -14.44 10.15
N MET A 482 20.31 -13.91 9.47
CA MET A 482 20.96 -14.58 8.34
C MET A 482 21.99 -15.62 8.81
N THR A 483 21.49 -16.68 9.46
CA THR A 483 22.27 -17.85 9.90
C THR A 483 21.80 -19.11 9.20
N LYS A 484 22.68 -20.09 9.05
CA LYS A 484 22.32 -21.41 8.51
C LYS A 484 21.19 -22.09 9.30
N GLU A 485 21.20 -21.92 10.62
CA GLU A 485 20.20 -22.50 11.52
C GLU A 485 18.80 -21.94 11.22
N HIS A 486 18.67 -20.62 11.11
CA HIS A 486 17.39 -19.99 10.82
C HIS A 486 16.87 -20.31 9.41
N MET A 487 17.76 -20.32 8.41
CA MET A 487 17.42 -20.66 7.01
C MET A 487 17.04 -22.14 6.82
N GLY A 488 17.24 -22.97 7.84
CA GLY A 488 16.86 -24.38 7.87
C GLY A 488 15.65 -24.70 8.74
N LYS A 489 14.94 -23.69 9.25
CA LYS A 489 13.81 -23.86 10.16
C LYS A 489 12.59 -24.42 9.42
N ASP A 490 11.94 -25.43 9.99
CA ASP A 490 10.82 -26.07 9.28
C ASP A 490 9.51 -25.30 9.42
N TRP A 491 9.27 -24.69 10.58
CA TRP A 491 8.12 -23.84 10.86
C TRP A 491 8.40 -23.00 12.11
N LEU A 492 7.49 -22.09 12.41
CA LEU A 492 7.58 -21.01 13.40
C LEU A 492 8.25 -21.35 14.73
N ASN A 493 7.86 -22.47 15.36
CA ASN A 493 8.39 -22.95 16.64
C ASN A 493 8.97 -24.37 16.55
N ALA A 494 9.41 -24.79 15.36
CA ALA A 494 9.97 -26.13 15.16
C ALA A 494 11.08 -26.46 16.18
N PRO A 495 11.17 -27.72 16.65
CA PRO A 495 10.35 -28.88 16.29
C PRO A 495 9.05 -29.00 17.11
N ASN A 496 8.68 -27.98 17.88
CA ASN A 496 7.49 -28.01 18.71
C ASN A 496 6.21 -28.02 17.85
N PRO A 497 5.30 -29.00 18.02
CA PRO A 497 4.05 -29.06 17.26
C PRO A 497 2.93 -28.18 17.84
N GLU A 498 3.16 -27.54 18.99
CA GLU A 498 2.13 -26.75 19.65
C GLU A 498 1.72 -25.53 18.81
N PRO A 499 0.45 -25.12 18.85
CA PRO A 499 -0.02 -23.91 18.19
C PRO A 499 0.79 -22.68 18.62
N VAL A 500 1.01 -21.76 17.67
CA VAL A 500 1.62 -20.46 17.93
C VAL A 500 0.61 -19.34 17.69
N ILE A 501 0.84 -18.20 18.32
CA ILE A 501 0.09 -17.01 17.96
C ILE A 501 0.74 -16.38 16.73
N TRP A 502 -0.04 -16.28 15.67
CA TRP A 502 0.32 -15.55 14.46
C TRP A 502 -0.40 -14.21 14.47
N ASN A 503 0.36 -13.11 14.42
CA ASN A 503 -0.24 -11.79 14.34
C ASN A 503 0.42 -10.89 13.28
N PRO A 504 -0.41 -10.19 12.51
CA PRO A 504 -1.84 -10.48 12.29
C PRO A 504 -1.99 -11.68 11.35
N TRP A 505 -3.06 -12.43 11.56
CA TRP A 505 -3.35 -13.63 10.80
C TRP A 505 -3.72 -13.31 9.35
N LEU A 506 -3.10 -14.03 8.39
CA LEU A 506 -3.34 -14.02 6.94
C LEU A 506 -3.12 -12.66 6.25
N ALA A 507 -3.82 -11.64 6.72
CA ALA A 507 -3.81 -10.30 6.21
C ALA A 507 -2.42 -9.65 6.37
N GLY A 508 -1.70 -9.84 7.47
CA GLY A 508 -0.51 -9.02 7.72
C GLY A 508 -0.86 -7.63 8.26
N ALA A 509 0.12 -6.98 8.91
CA ALA A 509 -0.10 -5.77 9.72
C ALA A 509 -0.21 -4.53 8.86
N LEU A 510 0.57 -4.45 7.79
CA LEU A 510 0.42 -3.44 6.74
C LEU A 510 -0.02 -4.11 5.45
N GLU A 511 -1.33 -4.39 5.34
CA GLU A 511 -1.95 -5.03 4.17
C GLU A 511 -2.92 -4.11 3.47
N SER A 512 -2.43 -2.93 3.09
CA SER A 512 -3.22 -2.01 2.29
C SER A 512 -2.34 -0.91 1.71
N ASP A 513 -2.84 -0.23 0.69
CA ASP A 513 -2.14 0.90 0.11
C ASP A 513 -2.04 2.06 1.11
N MET A 514 -0.83 2.60 1.23
CA MET A 514 -0.51 3.77 2.05
C MET A 514 -0.78 5.06 1.28
N SER A 515 -0.89 6.17 2.00
CA SER A 515 -0.99 7.50 1.40
C SER A 515 0.20 8.39 1.73
N TYR A 516 0.55 9.35 0.87
CA TYR A 516 1.66 10.27 1.06
C TYR A 516 1.30 11.69 0.62
N ASN A 517 1.29 12.63 1.56
CA ASN A 517 0.92 14.03 1.29
C ASN A 517 2.11 14.99 1.10
N GLY A 518 3.33 14.46 0.91
CA GLY A 518 4.56 15.26 0.85
C GLY A 518 5.31 15.37 2.19
N LYS A 519 4.61 15.27 3.32
CA LYS A 519 5.22 15.30 4.67
C LYS A 519 5.12 13.95 5.37
N TYR A 520 3.92 13.37 5.36
CA TYR A 520 3.60 12.15 6.08
C TYR A 520 3.26 11.01 5.15
N ILE A 521 3.80 9.84 5.48
CA ILE A 521 3.27 8.56 5.03
C ILE A 521 2.19 8.13 6.02
N PHE A 522 0.97 7.99 5.54
CA PHE A 522 -0.14 7.49 6.33
C PHE A 522 -0.26 5.98 6.16
N VAL A 523 -0.21 5.28 7.29
CA VAL A 523 -0.17 3.82 7.34
C VAL A 523 -1.25 3.32 8.29
N ALA A 524 -2.02 2.31 7.87
CA ALA A 524 -2.96 1.62 8.74
C ALA A 524 -2.33 0.32 9.25
N ASN A 525 -2.03 0.26 10.55
CA ASN A 525 -1.58 -0.95 11.22
C ASN A 525 -2.76 -1.75 11.74
N TYR A 526 -2.81 -3.03 11.42
CA TYR A 526 -3.88 -3.96 11.80
C TYR A 526 -3.36 -5.08 12.72
N ASN A 527 -4.11 -5.34 13.80
CA ASN A 527 -3.91 -6.51 14.66
C ASN A 527 -5.11 -7.46 14.60
N ASP A 528 -4.84 -8.74 14.35
CA ASP A 528 -5.80 -9.85 14.47
C ASP A 528 -5.04 -11.14 14.74
N ALA A 529 -4.63 -11.28 15.99
CA ALA A 529 -3.83 -12.40 16.42
C ALA A 529 -4.68 -13.67 16.49
N ARG A 530 -4.22 -14.76 15.87
CA ARG A 530 -4.91 -16.06 15.87
C ARG A 530 -4.00 -17.18 16.34
N TRP A 531 -4.60 -18.18 16.98
CA TRP A 531 -3.92 -19.44 17.25
C TRP A 531 -3.86 -20.27 15.96
N THR A 532 -2.65 -20.60 15.55
CA THR A 532 -2.40 -21.29 14.28
C THR A 532 -1.60 -22.56 14.52
N THR A 533 -2.03 -23.64 13.89
CA THR A 533 -1.23 -24.87 13.73
C THR A 533 -0.64 -24.94 12.33
N THR A 534 0.56 -25.52 12.26
CA THR A 534 1.22 -25.84 11.00
C THR A 534 1.10 -27.35 10.76
N GLY A 535 0.50 -27.74 9.63
CA GLY A 535 0.41 -29.13 9.19
C GLY A 535 1.69 -29.65 8.53
N ASN A 536 1.68 -30.93 8.17
CA ASN A 536 2.78 -31.56 7.43
C ASN A 536 2.89 -30.96 6.02
N VAL A 537 4.12 -30.70 5.57
CA VAL A 537 4.37 -30.25 4.20
C VAL A 537 3.93 -31.31 3.17
N VAL A 538 3.47 -30.83 2.02
CA VAL A 538 3.13 -31.62 0.82
C VAL A 538 3.72 -30.92 -0.40
N ASP A 539 3.80 -31.62 -1.54
CA ASP A 539 4.36 -31.11 -2.79
C ASP A 539 3.70 -29.84 -3.31
N PHE A 540 2.43 -29.56 -2.95
CA PHE A 540 1.66 -28.34 -3.26
C PHE A 540 0.59 -28.09 -2.20
N GLY A 541 0.51 -26.86 -1.69
CA GLY A 541 -0.56 -26.37 -0.80
C GLY A 541 -0.06 -25.82 0.53
N ASN A 542 -0.68 -24.73 1.00
CA ASN A 542 -0.37 -24.11 2.29
C ASN A 542 -1.00 -24.91 3.44
N GLN A 543 -0.25 -25.07 4.54
CA GLN A 543 -0.54 -26.02 5.62
C GLN A 543 -0.86 -25.33 6.96
N ALA A 544 -0.96 -24.00 6.96
CA ALA A 544 -1.37 -23.24 8.13
C ALA A 544 -2.90 -23.34 8.31
N SER A 545 -3.35 -23.62 9.53
CA SER A 545 -4.77 -23.66 9.89
C SER A 545 -5.04 -22.85 11.15
N ASN A 546 -6.00 -21.94 11.06
CA ASN A 546 -6.52 -21.20 12.21
C ASN A 546 -7.36 -22.15 13.08
N ILE A 547 -7.08 -22.19 14.37
CA ILE A 547 -7.81 -23.01 15.33
C ILE A 547 -8.88 -22.19 16.04
N GLN A 548 -8.52 -20.99 16.50
CA GLN A 548 -9.41 -20.09 17.23
C GLN A 548 -8.83 -18.67 17.31
N ALA A 549 -9.69 -17.71 17.66
CA ALA A 549 -9.25 -16.38 18.08
C ALA A 549 -8.31 -16.50 19.29
N SER A 550 -7.27 -15.66 19.33
CA SER A 550 -6.32 -15.65 20.44
C SER A 550 -6.89 -15.06 21.74
N GLY A 551 -7.99 -14.32 21.65
CA GLY A 551 -8.51 -13.49 22.73
C GLY A 551 -7.84 -12.11 22.82
N HIS A 552 -6.84 -11.82 21.97
CA HIS A 552 -6.30 -10.48 21.81
C HIS A 552 -7.28 -9.58 21.04
N PRO A 553 -7.29 -8.27 21.33
CA PRO A 553 -8.19 -7.33 20.65
C PRO A 553 -7.85 -7.24 19.16
N VAL A 554 -8.89 -7.24 18.34
CA VAL A 554 -8.77 -6.79 16.95
C VAL A 554 -8.76 -5.28 16.97
N ASN A 555 -7.76 -4.63 16.40
CA ASN A 555 -7.71 -3.17 16.39
C ASN A 555 -6.92 -2.63 15.20
N THR A 556 -7.13 -1.35 14.93
CA THR A 556 -6.42 -0.61 13.91
C THR A 556 -5.80 0.62 14.52
N THR A 557 -4.59 0.96 14.11
CA THR A 557 -3.99 2.26 14.40
C THR A 557 -3.54 2.92 13.11
N ILE A 558 -4.04 4.12 12.85
CA ILE A 558 -3.54 4.95 11.74
C ILE A 558 -2.34 5.74 12.26
N TYR A 559 -1.23 5.72 11.53
CA TYR A 559 -0.03 6.49 11.85
C TYR A 559 0.28 7.49 10.76
N ALA A 560 0.83 8.64 11.16
CA ALA A 560 1.49 9.57 10.26
C ALA A 560 3.00 9.51 10.49
N VAL A 561 3.70 8.78 9.63
CA VAL A 561 5.15 8.63 9.66
C VAL A 561 5.77 9.76 8.88
N ASN A 562 6.59 10.58 9.52
CA ASN A 562 7.30 11.68 8.89
C ASN A 562 8.34 11.11 7.91
N VAL A 563 8.19 11.46 6.63
CA VAL A 563 9.01 10.89 5.55
C VAL A 563 10.51 11.16 5.72
N ASN A 564 10.87 12.24 6.42
CA ASN A 564 12.26 12.61 6.62
C ASN A 564 12.87 11.94 7.86
N THR A 565 12.11 11.69 8.92
CA THR A 565 12.67 11.10 10.16
C THR A 565 12.48 9.59 10.23
N GLY A 566 11.46 9.04 9.55
CA GLY A 566 11.05 7.65 9.72
C GLY A 566 10.35 7.40 11.06
N GLU A 567 9.89 8.45 11.75
CA GLU A 567 9.18 8.36 13.03
C GLU A 567 7.73 8.81 12.88
N ALA A 568 6.83 8.25 13.71
CA ALA A 568 5.44 8.68 13.73
C ALA A 568 5.27 9.96 14.55
N ASP A 569 4.76 11.02 13.92
CA ASP A 569 4.45 12.28 14.60
C ASP A 569 3.13 12.18 15.38
N TRP A 570 2.17 11.40 14.88
CA TRP A 570 0.91 11.12 15.56
C TRP A 570 0.37 9.74 15.19
N SER A 571 -0.57 9.27 16.02
CA SER A 571 -1.33 8.03 15.79
C SER A 571 -2.79 8.22 16.18
N ALA A 572 -3.72 7.59 15.44
CA ALA A 572 -5.14 7.53 15.76
C ALA A 572 -5.57 6.07 15.95
N PHE A 573 -5.98 5.71 17.17
CA PHE A 573 -6.39 4.36 17.53
C PHE A 573 -7.88 4.12 17.29
N ILE A 574 -8.20 3.00 16.64
CA ILE A 574 -9.57 2.53 16.38
C ILE A 574 -9.74 1.16 17.07
N PRO A 575 -10.46 1.10 18.20
CA PRO A 575 -10.66 -0.15 18.95
C PRO A 575 -11.63 -1.08 18.22
N ASP A 576 -11.41 -2.39 18.31
CA ASP A 576 -12.35 -3.44 17.88
C ASP A 576 -12.71 -3.42 16.38
N VAL A 577 -11.91 -2.75 15.55
CA VAL A 577 -12.11 -2.62 14.11
C VAL A 577 -10.87 -3.12 13.37
N GLY A 578 -11.07 -3.96 12.37
CA GLY A 578 -10.01 -4.28 11.42
C GLY A 578 -10.00 -3.38 10.20
N PHE A 579 -8.83 -3.28 9.56
CA PHE A 579 -8.60 -2.42 8.42
C PHE A 579 -7.85 -3.14 7.30
N ARG A 580 -8.32 -2.99 6.07
CA ARG A 580 -7.69 -3.51 4.84
C ARG A 580 -7.95 -2.62 3.62
N GLY A 581 -8.80 -1.60 3.75
CA GLY A 581 -9.25 -0.78 2.62
C GLY A 581 -8.24 0.23 2.10
N GLY A 582 -7.08 0.40 2.71
CA GLY A 582 -6.12 1.43 2.31
C GLY A 582 -6.55 2.83 2.73
N LEU A 583 -5.61 3.77 2.60
CA LEU A 583 -5.80 5.15 2.99
C LEU A 583 -5.65 6.05 1.78
N MET A 584 -6.52 7.05 1.68
CA MET A 584 -6.27 8.21 0.83
C MET A 584 -6.11 9.46 1.68
N SER A 585 -5.39 10.45 1.16
CA SER A 585 -5.24 11.74 1.84
C SER A 585 -5.39 12.91 0.89
N THR A 586 -5.66 14.06 1.49
CA THR A 586 -5.60 15.39 0.88
C THR A 586 -4.59 16.22 1.66
N GLY A 587 -4.44 17.51 1.33
CA GLY A 587 -3.53 18.38 2.08
C GLY A 587 -3.84 18.47 3.59
N SER A 588 -5.09 18.28 3.99
CA SER A 588 -5.56 18.52 5.36
C SER A 588 -6.28 17.34 6.00
N ALA A 589 -6.67 16.30 5.25
CA ALA A 589 -7.46 15.19 5.79
C ALA A 589 -6.97 13.83 5.29
N VAL A 590 -7.20 12.80 6.10
CA VAL A 590 -6.94 11.38 5.80
C VAL A 590 -8.25 10.62 5.91
N TYR A 591 -8.52 9.77 4.93
CA TYR A 591 -9.76 9.01 4.82
C TYR A 591 -9.46 7.51 4.82
N GLY A 592 -10.23 6.75 5.59
CA GLY A 592 -10.14 5.30 5.64
C GLY A 592 -11.50 4.67 5.88
N TYR A 593 -11.88 3.71 5.05
CA TYR A 593 -13.10 2.93 5.22
C TYR A 593 -12.79 1.62 5.94
N ALA A 594 -13.39 1.42 7.10
CA ALA A 594 -12.99 0.36 8.02
C ALA A 594 -14.02 -0.79 8.12
N GLY A 595 -13.59 -1.90 8.72
CA GLY A 595 -14.38 -3.14 8.84
C GLY A 595 -15.63 -3.05 9.72
N ASP A 596 -15.89 -1.91 10.36
CA ASP A 596 -17.13 -1.65 11.09
C ASP A 596 -18.16 -0.87 10.25
N GLY A 597 -17.87 -0.59 8.99
CA GLY A 597 -18.75 0.15 8.08
C GLY A 597 -18.73 1.66 8.26
N ASN A 598 -17.73 2.21 8.97
CA ASN A 598 -17.51 3.65 9.05
C ASN A 598 -16.45 4.11 8.03
N LEU A 599 -16.76 5.24 7.38
CA LEU A 599 -15.76 6.10 6.75
C LEU A 599 -15.22 7.04 7.80
N TYR A 600 -13.97 6.83 8.20
CA TYR A 600 -13.26 7.70 9.12
C TYR A 600 -12.56 8.83 8.37
N ILE A 601 -12.62 10.03 8.95
CA ILE A 601 -11.98 11.23 8.44
C ILE A 601 -11.17 11.85 9.58
N PHE A 602 -9.85 11.84 9.43
CA PHE A 602 -8.92 12.41 10.40
C PHE A 602 -8.29 13.68 9.84
N ASP A 603 -7.92 14.60 10.73
CA ASP A 603 -7.02 15.71 10.40
C ASP A 603 -5.63 15.14 10.06
N ALA A 604 -5.08 15.53 8.90
CA ALA A 604 -3.82 15.00 8.41
C ALA A 604 -2.58 15.43 9.22
N ASN A 605 -2.69 16.51 10.00
CA ASN A 605 -1.59 17.07 10.78
C ASN A 605 -1.63 16.64 12.24
N THR A 606 -2.82 16.42 12.81
CA THR A 606 -2.98 16.10 14.24
C THR A 606 -3.45 14.68 14.51
N GLY A 607 -4.06 14.01 13.53
CA GLY A 607 -4.72 12.71 13.72
C GLY A 607 -6.05 12.79 14.46
N GLU A 608 -6.55 14.00 14.76
CA GLU A 608 -7.84 14.18 15.41
C GLU A 608 -8.98 13.71 14.49
N LEU A 609 -9.94 12.98 15.05
CA LEU A 609 -11.12 12.54 14.31
C LEU A 609 -12.02 13.74 14.01
N VAL A 610 -12.05 14.17 12.75
CA VAL A 610 -12.94 15.23 12.27
C VAL A 610 -14.38 14.74 12.22
N HIS A 611 -14.58 13.59 11.59
CA HIS A 611 -15.90 13.01 11.41
C HIS A 611 -15.81 11.51 11.12
N LYS A 612 -16.91 10.80 11.37
CA LYS A 612 -17.12 9.46 10.82
C LYS A 612 -18.54 9.30 10.32
N ARG A 613 -18.69 8.61 9.19
CA ARG A 613 -19.98 8.34 8.57
C ARG A 613 -20.21 6.84 8.45
N PHE A 614 -21.27 6.36 9.08
CA PHE A 614 -21.66 4.95 9.10
C PHE A 614 -22.55 4.60 7.90
N PHE A 615 -22.22 3.53 7.18
CA PHE A 615 -23.05 3.01 6.08
C PHE A 615 -23.65 1.63 6.37
N GLY A 616 -23.40 1.02 7.53
CA GLY A 616 -24.04 -0.24 7.92
C GLY A 616 -23.43 -1.51 7.34
N VAL A 617 -22.48 -1.38 6.41
CA VAL A 617 -21.82 -2.53 5.76
C VAL A 617 -20.32 -2.30 5.66
N PRO A 618 -19.49 -3.28 6.06
CA PRO A 618 -18.06 -3.19 5.91
C PRO A 618 -17.67 -3.24 4.43
N VAL A 619 -16.69 -2.42 4.05
CA VAL A 619 -16.00 -2.54 2.76
C VAL A 619 -14.52 -2.34 2.99
N SER A 620 -13.71 -3.14 2.31
CA SER A 620 -12.25 -3.10 2.38
C SER A 620 -11.69 -2.52 1.09
N VAL A 621 -12.13 -1.32 0.70
CA VAL A 621 -11.70 -0.64 -0.52
C VAL A 621 -11.44 0.83 -0.23
N MET A 622 -10.39 1.36 -0.85
CA MET A 622 -9.93 2.72 -0.60
C MET A 622 -10.96 3.70 -1.16
N PRO A 623 -11.38 4.71 -0.37
CA PRO A 623 -12.16 5.80 -0.93
C PRO A 623 -11.31 6.59 -1.92
N THR A 624 -11.93 7.16 -2.94
CA THR A 624 -11.26 8.04 -3.91
C THR A 624 -11.95 9.39 -3.97
N ILE A 625 -11.22 10.42 -4.40
CA ILE A 625 -11.77 11.77 -4.55
C ILE A 625 -11.49 12.29 -5.95
N GLY A 626 -12.54 12.81 -6.59
CA GLY A 626 -12.44 13.34 -7.95
C GLY A 626 -13.53 14.35 -8.22
N ALA A 627 -13.33 15.15 -9.27
CA ALA A 627 -14.25 16.18 -9.69
C ALA A 627 -15.26 15.66 -10.71
N ASP A 628 -16.48 16.19 -10.64
CA ASP A 628 -17.46 16.00 -11.69
C ASP A 628 -17.24 16.92 -12.90
N SER A 629 -18.14 16.84 -13.88
CA SER A 629 -18.11 17.67 -15.09
C SER A 629 -18.27 19.19 -14.84
N ASP A 630 -18.76 19.61 -13.67
CA ASP A 630 -18.81 21.02 -13.24
C ASP A 630 -17.56 21.43 -12.44
N GLY A 631 -16.67 20.46 -12.14
CA GLY A 631 -15.47 20.65 -11.36
C GLY A 631 -15.71 20.66 -9.84
N ASN A 632 -16.80 20.07 -9.35
CA ASN A 632 -17.07 19.91 -7.91
C ASN A 632 -16.52 18.56 -7.42
N HIS A 633 -15.68 18.57 -6.40
CA HIS A 633 -15.09 17.35 -5.87
C HIS A 633 -16.12 16.53 -5.07
N LYS A 634 -16.05 15.20 -5.22
CA LYS A 634 -16.80 14.23 -4.43
C LYS A 634 -15.90 13.11 -3.97
N ILE A 635 -16.23 12.55 -2.81
CA ILE A 635 -15.64 11.30 -2.32
C ILE A 635 -16.51 10.14 -2.79
N PHE A 636 -15.87 9.15 -3.40
CA PHE A 636 -16.49 7.94 -3.93
C PHE A 636 -16.15 6.76 -3.02
N VAL A 637 -17.19 6.05 -2.58
CA VAL A 637 -17.05 4.93 -1.64
C VAL A 637 -17.93 3.78 -2.10
N HIS A 638 -17.37 2.57 -2.10
CA HIS A 638 -18.15 1.35 -2.23
C HIS A 638 -18.88 1.05 -0.93
N VAL A 639 -20.16 0.72 -1.02
CA VAL A 639 -21.03 0.30 0.10
C VAL A 639 -21.57 -1.09 -0.22
N GLY A 640 -21.04 -2.09 0.48
CA GLY A 640 -21.30 -3.51 0.19
C GLY A 640 -20.48 -4.07 -0.98
N GLY A 641 -20.27 -5.40 -0.97
CA GLY A 641 -19.66 -6.11 -2.09
C GLY A 641 -18.15 -5.88 -2.28
N GLY A 642 -17.38 -5.64 -1.23
CA GLY A 642 -15.91 -5.57 -1.33
C GLY A 642 -15.22 -6.68 -0.53
N GLY A 643 -14.35 -7.44 -1.20
CA GLY A 643 -13.24 -8.18 -0.60
C GLY A 643 -13.53 -8.94 0.70
N GLY A 644 -14.51 -9.85 0.73
CA GLY A 644 -15.01 -10.52 1.95
C GLY A 644 -14.05 -11.49 2.67
N PHE A 645 -12.73 -11.38 2.47
CA PHE A 645 -11.74 -12.31 3.02
C PHE A 645 -11.50 -12.14 4.53
N VAL A 646 -11.58 -10.92 5.08
CA VAL A 646 -11.16 -10.66 6.48
C VAL A 646 -12.34 -10.38 7.44
N TYR A 647 -13.38 -9.67 7.01
CA TYR A 647 -14.48 -9.23 7.89
C TYR A 647 -15.80 -9.97 7.71
N GLY A 648 -15.79 -11.07 6.95
CA GLY A 648 -16.96 -11.92 6.74
C GLY A 648 -17.34 -12.04 5.27
N ASN A 649 -17.73 -13.25 4.90
CA ASN A 649 -18.01 -13.68 3.54
C ASN A 649 -19.42 -13.27 3.10
N THR A 650 -19.74 -11.98 3.17
CA THR A 650 -21.00 -11.47 2.63
C THR A 650 -20.76 -10.99 1.21
N ALA A 651 -20.93 -11.91 0.26
CA ALA A 651 -21.14 -11.61 -1.14
C ALA A 651 -22.49 -10.88 -1.29
N THR A 652 -22.58 -9.67 -0.74
CA THR A 652 -23.76 -8.81 -0.89
C THR A 652 -23.60 -7.98 -2.14
N GLU A 653 -24.72 -7.69 -2.78
CA GLU A 653 -24.81 -6.62 -3.77
C GLU A 653 -24.24 -5.33 -3.17
N GLY A 654 -23.60 -4.54 -4.03
CA GLY A 654 -22.93 -3.32 -3.62
C GLY A 654 -23.53 -2.11 -4.30
N SER A 655 -23.16 -0.94 -3.82
CA SER A 655 -23.49 0.33 -4.44
C SER A 655 -22.29 1.26 -4.40
N LEU A 656 -22.16 2.11 -5.41
CA LEU A 656 -21.25 3.23 -5.39
C LEU A 656 -21.99 4.42 -4.78
N VAL A 657 -21.39 5.06 -3.79
CA VAL A 657 -21.89 6.28 -3.18
C VAL A 657 -20.96 7.43 -3.51
N ALA A 658 -21.53 8.57 -3.89
CA ALA A 658 -20.80 9.83 -3.99
C ALA A 658 -21.23 10.79 -2.88
N LEU A 659 -20.23 11.29 -2.14
CA LEU A 659 -20.38 12.28 -1.09
C LEU A 659 -19.83 13.63 -1.57
N GLY A 660 -20.57 14.71 -1.43
CA GLY A 660 -20.13 16.05 -1.79
C GLY A 660 -20.55 17.08 -0.75
N LEU A 661 -19.95 18.28 -0.80
CA LEU A 661 -20.37 19.39 0.04
C LEU A 661 -21.78 19.87 -0.36
N PRO A 662 -22.59 20.39 0.58
CA PRO A 662 -23.86 21.01 0.26
C PRO A 662 -23.65 22.27 -0.59
N ASP A 663 -24.64 22.63 -1.40
CA ASP A 663 -24.56 23.82 -2.26
C ASP A 663 -24.40 25.12 -1.45
N ILE A 664 -24.84 25.09 -0.19
CA ILE A 664 -24.67 26.15 0.80
C ILE A 664 -24.11 25.50 2.07
N LEU A 665 -22.90 25.89 2.46
CA LEU A 665 -22.29 25.43 3.71
C LEU A 665 -23.06 25.97 4.93
N PRO A 666 -23.24 25.17 6.00
CA PRO A 666 -23.83 25.66 7.24
C PRO A 666 -23.02 26.81 7.85
N GLU A 667 -23.70 27.79 8.44
CA GLU A 667 -23.02 28.83 9.24
C GLU A 667 -22.44 28.20 10.50
N VAL A 668 -21.16 28.46 10.78
CA VAL A 668 -20.51 28.05 12.04
C VAL A 668 -20.98 29.01 13.14
N GLU A 669 -22.01 28.62 13.91
CA GLU A 669 -22.34 29.35 15.14
C GLU A 669 -21.20 29.15 16.15
N THR A 670 -20.39 30.19 16.34
CA THR A 670 -19.41 30.22 17.42
C THR A 670 -20.16 30.46 18.73
N ILE A 671 -20.48 29.38 19.46
CA ILE A 671 -21.02 29.51 20.81
C ILE A 671 -19.85 29.90 21.72
N ILE A 672 -19.72 31.19 22.01
CA ILE A 672 -18.87 31.68 23.09
C ILE A 672 -19.60 31.35 24.39
N GLU A 673 -19.29 30.22 25.02
CA GLU A 673 -19.62 30.04 26.43
C GLU A 673 -18.69 30.94 27.25
N GLU A 674 -19.20 32.10 27.69
CA GLU A 674 -18.58 32.84 28.78
C GLU A 674 -18.69 31.99 30.06
N VAL A 675 -17.65 31.23 30.37
CA VAL A 675 -17.51 30.59 31.67
C VAL A 675 -17.26 31.71 32.69
N GLU A 676 -18.30 32.15 33.40
CA GLU A 676 -18.14 33.00 34.59
C GLU A 676 -17.36 32.21 35.66
N VAL A 677 -16.06 32.44 35.72
CA VAL A 677 -15.22 31.94 36.82
C VAL A 677 -15.52 32.79 38.05
N ASN A 678 -16.45 32.33 38.89
CA ASN A 678 -16.70 32.91 40.20
C ASN A 678 -15.54 32.55 41.13
N VAL A 679 -14.55 33.44 41.23
CA VAL A 679 -13.45 33.32 42.19
C VAL A 679 -13.98 33.75 43.57
N GLU A 680 -14.50 32.80 44.35
CA GLU A 680 -14.67 33.02 45.79
C GLU A 680 -13.29 33.08 46.44
N ARG A 681 -12.88 34.30 46.80
CA ARG A 681 -11.64 34.58 47.53
C ARG A 681 -11.79 34.11 48.97
N VAL A 682 -11.35 32.90 49.28
CA VAL A 682 -11.17 32.45 50.67
C VAL A 682 -9.99 33.22 51.26
N VAL A 683 -10.27 34.15 52.16
CA VAL A 683 -9.27 34.80 53.01
C VAL A 683 -9.08 33.92 54.24
N GLU A 684 -8.03 33.12 54.27
CA GLU A 684 -7.60 32.45 55.49
C GLU A 684 -7.07 33.50 56.48
N ILE A 685 -7.78 33.66 57.59
CA ILE A 685 -7.29 34.35 58.78
C ILE A 685 -6.84 33.26 59.75
N GLU A 686 -5.54 33.12 59.93
CA GLU A 686 -4.97 32.29 60.98
C GLU A 686 -5.44 32.81 62.36
N ASN A 687 -6.17 31.97 63.08
CA ASN A 687 -6.36 32.13 64.51
C ASN A 687 -5.93 30.83 65.20
N ILE A 688 -4.81 30.93 65.92
CA ILE A 688 -4.29 29.92 66.84
C ILE A 688 -5.15 29.97 68.11
N VAL A 689 -5.82 28.87 68.47
CA VAL A 689 -6.26 28.59 69.85
C VAL A 689 -6.15 27.09 70.16
N GLU A 690 -5.64 26.82 71.36
CA GLU A 690 -5.24 25.55 71.98
C GLU A 690 -6.39 24.58 72.33
N VAL A 691 -6.08 23.27 72.17
CA VAL A 691 -6.29 22.11 73.09
C VAL A 691 -7.71 21.81 73.62
N GLU A 692 -8.23 20.59 73.38
CA GLU A 692 -8.29 19.49 74.39
C GLU A 692 -8.82 18.16 73.78
N VAL A 693 -8.42 17.04 74.38
CA VAL A 693 -8.49 15.65 73.92
C VAL A 693 -9.78 14.96 74.37
N GLU A 694 -10.36 14.09 73.54
CA GLU A 694 -11.02 12.85 74.04
C GLU A 694 -10.99 11.70 73.02
N LYS A 695 -10.73 10.49 73.52
CA LYS A 695 -10.49 9.21 72.82
C LYS A 695 -11.81 8.45 72.58
N GLU A 696 -11.87 7.62 71.52
CA GLU A 696 -12.19 6.16 71.54
C GLU A 696 -12.13 5.57 70.11
N VAL A 697 -11.19 4.65 69.81
CA VAL A 697 -11.26 3.16 69.72
C VAL A 697 -11.43 2.59 68.28
N VAL A 698 -10.26 2.28 67.69
CA VAL A 698 -9.79 1.06 66.98
C VAL A 698 -10.82 0.07 66.39
N VAL A 699 -10.68 -0.24 65.09
CA VAL A 699 -10.28 -1.58 64.55
C VAL A 699 -9.58 -1.41 63.18
N GLU A 700 -8.31 -1.81 63.12
CA GLU A 700 -7.49 -2.01 61.91
C GLU A 700 -7.75 -3.38 61.27
N VAL A 701 -7.64 -3.45 59.94
CA VAL A 701 -7.14 -4.63 59.23
C VAL A 701 -6.15 -4.15 58.16
N GLU A 702 -4.87 -4.48 58.35
CA GLU A 702 -3.77 -4.21 57.41
C GLU A 702 -3.65 -5.30 56.33
N VAL A 703 -3.34 -4.89 55.09
CA VAL A 703 -2.58 -5.67 54.09
C VAL A 703 -1.68 -4.67 53.33
N PRO A 704 -0.38 -4.96 53.08
CA PRO A 704 0.63 -3.94 52.79
C PRO A 704 0.67 -3.54 51.31
N VAL A 705 0.92 -2.25 51.05
CA VAL A 705 1.27 -1.71 49.73
C VAL A 705 2.71 -1.21 49.77
N GLU A 706 3.53 -1.72 48.86
CA GLU A 706 4.92 -1.30 48.64
C GLU A 706 5.01 0.15 48.16
N THR A 707 5.95 0.86 48.76
CA THR A 707 6.42 2.22 48.50
C THR A 707 6.81 2.46 47.04
N ILE A 708 6.16 3.42 46.37
CA ILE A 708 6.66 4.08 45.17
C ILE A 708 7.38 5.36 45.62
N VAL A 709 8.64 5.49 45.20
CA VAL A 709 9.47 6.67 45.37
C VAL A 709 9.03 7.72 44.35
N GLU A 710 8.41 8.81 44.81
CA GLU A 710 8.17 10.00 43.98
C GLU A 710 9.51 10.66 43.65
N LYS A 711 9.78 10.84 42.35
CA LYS A 711 10.88 11.67 41.86
C LYS A 711 10.26 12.94 41.29
N GLU A 712 10.56 14.06 41.92
CA GLU A 712 10.17 15.41 41.50
C GLU A 712 10.57 15.65 40.03
N VAL A 713 9.58 16.01 39.19
CA VAL A 713 9.81 16.52 37.84
C VAL A 713 9.55 18.03 37.88
N GLU A 714 10.62 18.79 37.66
CA GLU A 714 10.60 20.24 37.53
C GLU A 714 9.95 20.61 36.19
N ILE A 715 8.75 21.19 36.22
CA ILE A 715 8.03 21.67 35.04
C ILE A 715 8.57 23.07 34.72
N VAL A 716 9.39 23.18 33.66
CA VAL A 716 9.77 24.47 33.07
C VAL A 716 8.71 24.87 32.06
N THR A 717 7.85 25.81 32.41
CA THR A 717 6.93 26.49 31.49
C THR A 717 7.69 27.55 30.70
N THR A 718 7.88 27.36 29.40
CA THR A 718 8.29 28.42 28.47
C THR A 718 7.07 29.16 27.96
N GLU A 719 6.81 30.37 28.45
CA GLU A 719 5.89 31.32 27.80
C GLU A 719 6.56 31.88 26.53
N GLU A 720 6.04 31.55 25.36
CA GLU A 720 6.34 32.29 24.13
C GLU A 720 5.64 33.67 24.17
N VAL A 721 6.34 34.68 24.66
CA VAL A 721 5.91 36.07 24.53
C VAL A 721 6.26 36.59 23.14
N ILE A 722 5.28 36.57 22.23
CA ILE A 722 5.40 37.26 20.93
C ILE A 722 5.48 38.77 21.19
N SER A 723 6.61 39.37 20.80
CA SER A 723 6.89 40.80 20.99
C SER A 723 5.86 41.71 20.29
N PRO A 724 5.38 42.80 20.92
CA PRO A 724 4.54 43.83 20.31
C PRO A 724 5.14 44.46 19.02
N VAL A 725 6.45 44.32 18.81
CA VAL A 725 7.15 44.79 17.60
C VAL A 725 6.69 44.02 16.35
N SER A 726 6.27 42.76 16.49
CA SER A 726 5.79 41.93 15.37
C SER A 726 4.47 42.44 14.79
N TYR A 727 3.55 42.95 15.63
CA TYR A 727 2.30 43.57 15.16
C TYR A 727 2.54 44.88 14.41
N VAL A 728 3.54 45.67 14.83
CA VAL A 728 3.92 46.90 14.14
C VAL A 728 4.56 46.60 12.77
N ALA A 729 5.35 45.54 12.67
CA ALA A 729 5.94 45.10 11.39
C ALA A 729 4.89 44.59 10.40
N ILE A 730 3.92 43.80 10.87
CA ILE A 730 2.80 43.30 10.05
C ILE A 730 1.90 44.48 9.62
N GLY A 731 1.58 45.39 10.54
CA GLY A 731 0.81 46.60 10.23
C GLY A 731 1.47 47.51 9.19
N LEU A 732 2.78 47.73 9.30
CA LEU A 732 3.55 48.50 8.30
C LEU A 732 3.60 47.80 6.94
N GLY A 733 3.69 46.47 6.90
CA GLY A 733 3.66 45.68 5.67
C GLY A 733 2.35 45.85 4.90
N VAL A 734 1.21 45.76 5.60
CA VAL A 734 -0.12 45.96 4.99
C VAL A 734 -0.29 47.38 4.46
N VAL A 735 0.16 48.39 5.20
CA VAL A 735 0.11 49.79 4.75
C VAL A 735 0.96 50.01 3.50
N LEU A 736 2.15 49.41 3.42
CA LEU A 736 3.01 49.51 2.24
C LEU A 736 2.39 48.85 0.99
N ILE A 737 1.71 47.71 1.15
CA ILE A 737 1.00 47.03 0.06
C ILE A 737 -0.16 47.90 -0.45
N VAL A 738 -0.93 48.50 0.46
CA VAL A 738 -2.04 49.40 0.09
C VAL A 738 -1.52 50.66 -0.62
N VAL A 739 -0.44 51.27 -0.12
CA VAL A 739 0.18 52.44 -0.76
C VAL A 739 0.73 52.09 -2.15
N ALA A 740 1.36 50.92 -2.30
CA ALA A 740 1.84 50.45 -3.60
C ALA A 740 0.67 50.23 -4.59
N GLY A 741 -0.45 49.65 -4.13
CA GLY A 741 -1.66 49.47 -4.94
C GLY A 741 -2.27 50.81 -5.40
N VAL A 742 -2.35 51.80 -4.51
CA VAL A 742 -2.87 53.14 -4.84
C VAL A 742 -1.95 53.88 -5.80
N LEU A 743 -0.63 53.78 -5.64
CA LEU A 743 0.34 54.39 -6.56
C LEU A 743 0.31 53.73 -7.95
N PHE A 744 0.11 52.41 -8.01
CA PHE A 744 -0.05 51.67 -9.27
C PHE A 744 -1.35 52.02 -10.00
N GLN A 745 -2.46 52.23 -9.29
CA GLN A 745 -3.70 52.70 -9.90
C GLN A 745 -3.58 54.13 -10.43
N ARG A 746 -2.89 55.02 -9.70
CA ARG A 746 -2.68 56.41 -10.11
C ARG A 746 -1.71 56.54 -11.31
N SER A 747 -0.72 55.66 -11.43
CA SER A 747 0.19 55.67 -12.60
C SER A 747 -0.51 55.24 -13.90
N LYS A 748 -1.59 54.46 -13.83
CA LYS A 748 -2.44 54.11 -14.98
C LYS A 748 -3.45 55.21 -15.36
N ALA A 749 -3.83 56.08 -14.44
CA ALA A 749 -4.80 57.14 -14.70
C ALA A 749 -4.22 58.41 -15.34
N GLY A 750 -2.88 58.54 -15.44
CA GLY A 750 -2.18 59.69 -16.01
C GLY A 750 -1.71 59.52 -17.47
N ALA A 751 -2.10 58.45 -18.15
CA ALA A 751 -1.77 58.19 -19.56
C ALA A 751 -3.05 58.25 -20.42
N THR A 752 -3.56 59.46 -20.62
CA THR A 752 -4.47 59.82 -21.72
C THR A 752 -3.87 60.96 -22.53
#